data_AF-A0A3M4WDR0-F1
#
_entry.id   AF-A0A3M4WDR0-F1
#
_cell.length_a   1.000
_cell.length_b   1.000
_cell.length_c   1.000
_cell.angle_alpha   90.00
_cell.angle_beta   90.00
_cell.angle_gamma   90.00
#
_symmetry.space_group_name_H-M   'P 1'
#
loop_
_entity.id
_entity.type
_entity.pdbx_description
1 polymer ?
#
loop_
_entity_poly.entity_id
_entity_poly.type
_entity_poly.pdbx_seq_one_letter_code
_entity_poly.pdbx_strand_id
1 'polypeptide(L)'
;MSNSVSPRIILAPLPEHLRVKHDSYDADFQSPWFKGEDGGVLTFKFDRDNFEVNLNIPLPDGSLLTDKPNKPLYMLVKSWIHEQHYPRSNKLSQMKNRTAKKKLWTVLRSLDKVLLDANTLQVHKHGFGLLTPGTINSYTNEFINSNNAHESIYAWPKTLSNYLIAKISEPRTYVFDDFVRKHPEFLEPVAEREKRCLMMTDDEIFQARVWLYHNGMYKKSEYESWPGHITTSKLVSILYPHCTMAEHMRPVSHELEIQQVYGHMRELPQIPVREEKFGATALRYDDFRRSLSSQKYLPASALRIPDVTLDELNKNDHKSKLALLGTYVTLPHFLTISVLQRSILFYEENSELILNYLADVISSAARLNIEPGAYHTKYLSNEDNSESKFNAWNLYSPAEITRSQNINSHPVSRMRRMEGVLQAYYALLGSIQYTVGFFTARRQSELLKLKFEDVHSNQSYLSTSVMKTGIGENRLTFDLPTIPTVLRMLGRLERFFKDCGLTNETIQKSPCFGRISLGRNPRVVTAGSKRYNTHLDVLCDLIETDIVDGRRYYVRQHQLRRAFAIGFFYLNSRKNLSVLSYYFGHMDFKQIYRYLTTVVGNKEMLDIKAAYLAEETLQAGQASVDLLEKLGSFAPGTALKVQERNRLENYYRSLLKDQDIEVEPTFLSVGGCEEMLISVTVRKQKNG
;
A
#
# COMPACT_ATOMS: atom_id res chain seq x y z
N MET A 1 -39.51 -41.08 2.70
CA MET A 1 -38.50 -40.52 1.78
C MET A 1 -39.21 -39.60 0.81
N SER A 2 -39.15 -38.28 1.04
CA SER A 2 -39.54 -37.27 0.06
C SER A 2 -38.78 -35.98 0.41
N ASN A 3 -37.65 -35.78 -0.28
CA ASN A 3 -36.87 -34.54 -0.17
C ASN A 3 -37.67 -33.41 -0.81
N SER A 4 -38.39 -32.63 -0.01
CA SER A 4 -38.91 -31.34 -0.45
C SER A 4 -37.74 -30.35 -0.55
N VAL A 5 -37.16 -30.25 -1.74
CA VAL A 5 -36.24 -29.17 -2.10
C VAL A 5 -37.05 -27.88 -2.13
N SER A 6 -36.71 -26.92 -1.28
CA SER A 6 -37.29 -25.57 -1.30
C SER A 6 -37.11 -24.93 -2.69
N PRO A 7 -38.11 -24.23 -3.23
CA PRO A 7 -38.02 -23.67 -4.58
C PRO A 7 -36.94 -22.59 -4.64
N ARG A 8 -35.91 -22.83 -5.44
CA ARG A 8 -34.94 -21.81 -5.85
C ARG A 8 -35.67 -20.82 -6.77
N ILE A 9 -35.87 -19.59 -6.30
CA ILE A 9 -36.32 -18.49 -7.16
C ILE A 9 -35.17 -18.19 -8.13
N ILE A 10 -35.37 -18.53 -9.40
CA ILE A 10 -34.52 -18.08 -10.50
C ILE A 10 -34.95 -16.64 -10.80
N LEU A 11 -34.09 -15.66 -10.48
CA LEU A 11 -34.32 -14.28 -10.85
C LEU A 11 -34.32 -14.15 -12.37
N ALA A 12 -35.39 -13.57 -12.91
CA ALA A 12 -35.55 -13.29 -14.33
C ALA A 12 -34.36 -12.46 -14.87
N PRO A 13 -33.98 -12.64 -16.14
CA PRO A 13 -32.93 -11.84 -16.75
C PRO A 13 -33.32 -10.35 -16.78
N LEU A 14 -32.34 -9.47 -16.58
CA LEU A 14 -32.49 -8.01 -16.63
C LEU A 14 -33.33 -7.53 -17.84
N PRO A 15 -34.22 -6.54 -17.66
CA PRO A 15 -35.02 -5.94 -18.74
C PRO A 15 -34.14 -5.47 -19.89
N GLU A 16 -34.61 -5.68 -21.12
CA GLU A 16 -33.85 -5.47 -22.35
C GLU A 16 -33.38 -4.02 -22.55
N HIS A 17 -34.07 -3.04 -21.96
CA HIS A 17 -33.73 -1.62 -22.01
C HIS A 17 -32.62 -1.20 -21.01
N LEU A 18 -32.30 -2.04 -20.02
CA LEU A 18 -31.15 -1.87 -19.11
C LEU A 18 -29.92 -2.66 -19.57
N ARG A 19 -30.06 -3.50 -20.60
CA ARG A 19 -28.92 -4.06 -21.33
C ARG A 19 -28.40 -2.96 -22.23
N VAL A 20 -27.36 -2.25 -21.79
CA VAL A 20 -26.63 -1.38 -22.69
C VAL A 20 -26.15 -2.24 -23.86
N LYS A 21 -26.59 -1.92 -25.08
CA LYS A 21 -26.12 -2.55 -26.32
C LYS A 21 -24.61 -2.27 -26.45
N HIS A 22 -23.78 -3.16 -25.89
CA HIS A 22 -22.34 -2.93 -25.72
C HIS A 22 -21.45 -3.64 -26.76
N ASP A 23 -22.04 -4.33 -27.74
CA ASP A 23 -21.27 -5.18 -28.66
C ASP A 23 -20.94 -4.52 -30.01
N SER A 24 -21.39 -3.28 -30.27
CA SER A 24 -20.96 -2.56 -31.48
C SER A 24 -19.55 -2.00 -31.31
N TYR A 25 -18.63 -2.38 -32.20
CA TYR A 25 -17.34 -1.72 -32.35
C TYR A 25 -17.56 -0.26 -32.78
N ASP A 26 -17.03 0.68 -31.99
CA ASP A 26 -16.95 2.09 -32.34
C ASP A 26 -15.52 2.37 -32.81
N ALA A 27 -15.35 2.49 -34.13
CA ALA A 27 -14.06 2.67 -34.77
C ALA A 27 -13.34 3.95 -34.35
N ASP A 28 -14.12 4.93 -33.89
CA ASP A 28 -13.65 6.28 -33.56
C ASP A 28 -13.57 6.52 -32.06
N PHE A 29 -13.71 5.46 -31.24
CA PHE A 29 -13.63 5.62 -29.80
C PHE A 29 -12.26 6.11 -29.36
N GLN A 30 -12.25 7.29 -28.73
CA GLN A 30 -11.10 7.81 -28.03
C GLN A 30 -11.33 7.80 -26.52
N SER A 31 -10.27 7.44 -25.81
CA SER A 31 -10.22 7.51 -24.36
C SER A 31 -10.61 8.92 -23.88
N PRO A 32 -11.50 9.08 -22.88
CA PRO A 32 -11.83 10.38 -22.29
C PRO A 32 -10.62 11.15 -21.73
N TRP A 33 -9.55 10.44 -21.36
CA TRP A 33 -8.30 11.02 -20.86
C TRP A 33 -7.31 11.41 -21.97
N PHE A 34 -7.60 11.09 -23.23
CA PHE A 34 -6.72 11.42 -24.36
C PHE A 34 -6.82 12.91 -24.68
N LYS A 35 -5.67 13.57 -24.90
CA LYS A 35 -5.60 15.01 -25.20
C LYS A 35 -5.14 15.31 -26.62
N GLY A 36 -4.37 14.42 -27.21
CA GLY A 36 -3.84 14.61 -28.55
C GLY A 36 -2.63 13.73 -28.79
N GLU A 37 -2.15 13.82 -30.02
CA GLU A 37 -1.02 13.07 -30.54
C GLU A 37 -0.16 14.02 -31.36
N ASP A 38 1.14 13.99 -31.11
CA ASP A 38 2.13 14.77 -31.86
C ASP A 38 3.34 13.89 -32.15
N GLY A 39 3.74 13.81 -33.42
CA GLY A 39 4.92 13.04 -33.85
C GLY A 39 4.97 11.59 -33.35
N GLY A 40 3.83 10.90 -33.20
CA GLY A 40 3.79 9.53 -32.67
C GLY A 40 3.79 9.41 -31.14
N VAL A 41 3.74 10.52 -30.41
CA VAL A 41 3.60 10.57 -28.96
C VAL A 41 2.14 10.83 -28.59
N LEU A 42 1.53 9.93 -27.82
CA LEU A 42 0.16 10.08 -27.33
C LEU A 42 0.16 10.75 -25.94
N THR A 43 -0.64 11.80 -25.77
CA THR A 43 -0.74 12.53 -24.50
C THR A 43 -2.06 12.21 -23.80
N PHE A 44 -1.97 11.69 -22.57
CA PHE A 44 -3.12 11.44 -21.70
C PHE A 44 -3.05 12.36 -20.49
N LYS A 45 -4.16 13.00 -20.10
CA LYS A 45 -4.22 13.86 -18.91
C LYS A 45 -5.00 13.16 -17.79
N PHE A 46 -4.32 12.85 -16.70
CA PHE A 46 -4.93 12.31 -15.48
C PHE A 46 -4.74 13.34 -14.35
N ASP A 47 -5.84 13.85 -13.78
CA ASP A 47 -5.79 14.95 -12.81
C ASP A 47 -5.01 16.18 -13.35
N ARG A 48 -3.91 16.55 -12.67
CA ARG A 48 -3.02 17.67 -13.02
C ARG A 48 -1.82 17.25 -13.87
N ASP A 49 -1.61 15.95 -14.07
CA ASP A 49 -0.41 15.42 -14.72
C ASP A 49 -0.71 14.96 -16.14
N ASN A 50 0.12 15.38 -17.09
CA ASN A 50 0.18 14.76 -18.42
C ASN A 50 1.03 13.49 -18.34
N PHE A 51 0.60 12.47 -19.06
CA PHE A 51 1.30 11.20 -19.23
C PHE A 51 1.46 10.94 -20.72
N GLU A 52 2.72 10.94 -21.15
CA GLU A 52 3.10 10.77 -22.55
C GLU A 52 3.47 9.31 -22.82
N VAL A 53 2.98 8.80 -23.94
CA VAL A 53 3.28 7.46 -24.46
C VAL A 53 3.95 7.63 -25.81
N ASN A 54 5.26 7.41 -25.86
CA ASN A 54 6.01 7.47 -27.10
C ASN A 54 5.85 6.14 -27.88
N LEU A 55 5.27 6.20 -29.08
CA LEU A 55 5.12 5.04 -29.96
C LEU A 55 6.16 5.02 -31.10
N ASN A 56 7.17 5.91 -31.10
CA ASN A 56 8.32 5.85 -32.01
C ASN A 56 9.30 4.75 -31.59
N ILE A 57 8.82 3.50 -31.65
CA ILE A 57 9.54 2.33 -31.17
C ILE A 57 10.23 1.66 -32.37
N PRO A 58 11.52 1.33 -32.28
CA PRO A 58 12.19 0.58 -33.34
C PRO A 58 11.70 -0.88 -33.34
N LEU A 59 11.31 -1.37 -34.52
CA LEU A 59 10.96 -2.75 -34.78
C LEU A 59 12.19 -3.55 -35.26
N PRO A 60 12.13 -4.91 -35.27
CA PRO A 60 13.29 -5.74 -35.64
C PRO A 60 13.86 -5.53 -37.05
N ASP A 61 13.06 -4.99 -37.96
CA ASP A 61 13.46 -4.65 -39.34
C ASP A 61 14.13 -3.27 -39.45
N GLY A 62 14.33 -2.57 -38.33
CA GLY A 62 14.94 -1.25 -38.26
C GLY A 62 13.97 -0.09 -38.52
N SER A 63 12.71 -0.37 -38.90
CA SER A 63 11.67 0.65 -39.05
C SER A 63 11.08 1.06 -37.71
N LEU A 64 10.47 2.24 -37.62
CA LEU A 64 9.69 2.66 -36.47
C LEU A 64 8.25 2.17 -36.60
N LEU A 65 7.61 1.84 -35.46
CA LEU A 65 6.18 1.51 -35.42
C LEU A 65 5.31 2.62 -36.06
N THR A 66 5.74 3.88 -35.98
CA THR A 66 5.08 5.06 -36.55
C THR A 66 5.35 5.28 -38.03
N ASP A 67 6.28 4.53 -38.64
CA ASP A 67 6.61 4.66 -40.06
C ASP A 67 5.44 4.20 -40.95
N LYS A 68 5.38 4.77 -42.15
CA LYS A 68 4.31 4.48 -43.14
C LYS A 68 4.07 2.99 -43.40
N PRO A 69 5.09 2.12 -43.53
CA PRO A 69 4.87 0.68 -43.75
C PRO A 69 4.12 0.00 -42.60
N ASN A 70 4.29 0.51 -41.37
CA ASN A 70 3.73 -0.07 -40.15
C ASN A 70 2.38 0.52 -39.76
N LYS A 71 1.80 1.42 -40.58
CA LYS A 71 0.55 2.12 -40.30
C LYS A 71 -0.60 1.19 -39.83
N PRO A 72 -0.84 0.00 -40.41
CA PRO A 72 -1.88 -0.90 -39.92
C PRO A 72 -1.64 -1.39 -38.49
N LEU A 73 -0.40 -1.76 -38.17
CA LEU A 73 0.00 -2.19 -36.83
C LEU A 73 -0.06 -1.02 -35.84
N TYR A 74 0.39 0.16 -36.26
CA TYR A 74 0.31 1.38 -35.47
C TYR A 74 -1.12 1.72 -35.04
N MET A 75 -2.06 1.69 -35.99
CA MET A 75 -3.48 1.95 -35.70
C MET A 75 -4.05 0.88 -34.78
N LEU A 76 -3.69 -0.39 -34.97
CA LEU A 76 -4.10 -1.48 -34.08
C LEU A 76 -3.64 -1.25 -32.63
N VAL A 77 -2.38 -0.84 -32.43
CA VAL A 77 -1.82 -0.51 -31.11
C VAL A 77 -2.59 0.65 -30.47
N LYS A 78 -2.88 1.71 -31.22
CA LYS A 78 -3.65 2.86 -30.73
C LYS A 78 -5.07 2.45 -30.31
N SER A 79 -5.78 1.72 -31.16
CA SER A 79 -7.12 1.22 -30.84
C SER A 79 -7.10 0.33 -29.61
N TRP A 80 -6.08 -0.52 -29.44
CA TRP A 80 -5.94 -1.36 -28.25
C TRP A 80 -5.73 -0.55 -26.96
N ILE A 81 -4.95 0.54 -27.03
CA ILE A 81 -4.75 1.47 -25.91
C ILE A 81 -6.07 2.14 -25.52
N HIS A 82 -6.81 2.68 -26.49
CA HIS A 82 -8.09 3.33 -26.23
C HIS A 82 -9.15 2.36 -25.69
N GLU A 83 -9.22 1.15 -26.24
CA GLU A 83 -10.20 0.11 -25.85
C GLU A 83 -10.16 -0.20 -24.34
N GLN A 84 -9.02 -0.03 -23.65
CA GLN A 84 -8.94 -0.22 -22.19
C GLN A 84 -9.89 0.67 -21.39
N HIS A 85 -10.21 1.85 -21.91
CA HIS A 85 -11.11 2.80 -21.28
C HIS A 85 -12.56 2.66 -21.75
N TYR A 86 -12.84 1.77 -22.72
CA TYR A 86 -14.19 1.51 -23.18
C TYR A 86 -14.98 0.68 -22.13
N PRO A 87 -16.24 1.05 -21.79
CA PRO A 87 -17.03 0.36 -20.76
C PRO A 87 -17.14 -1.17 -20.93
N ARG A 88 -17.28 -1.67 -22.16
CA ARG A 88 -17.35 -3.11 -22.48
C ARG A 88 -16.11 -3.90 -22.05
N SER A 89 -14.92 -3.30 -22.13
CA SER A 89 -13.64 -3.94 -21.81
C SER A 89 -13.36 -3.98 -20.31
N ASN A 90 -13.98 -3.10 -19.52
CA ASN A 90 -13.69 -2.98 -18.08
C ASN A 90 -14.91 -3.20 -17.17
N LYS A 91 -16.13 -3.32 -17.73
CA LYS A 91 -17.42 -3.48 -17.04
C LYS A 91 -17.73 -2.36 -16.03
N LEU A 92 -17.17 -1.16 -16.24
CA LEU A 92 -17.40 0.00 -15.38
C LEU A 92 -18.08 1.10 -16.19
N SER A 93 -19.20 1.62 -15.69
CA SER A 93 -19.89 2.76 -16.30
C SER A 93 -19.15 4.09 -16.09
N GLN A 94 -18.39 4.22 -15.00
CA GLN A 94 -17.54 5.36 -14.70
C GLN A 94 -16.21 4.93 -14.06
N MET A 95 -15.11 5.55 -14.47
CA MET A 95 -13.76 5.19 -14.02
C MET A 95 -13.06 6.39 -13.35
N LYS A 96 -12.41 6.15 -12.20
CA LYS A 96 -11.57 7.14 -11.51
C LYS A 96 -10.25 7.34 -12.27
N ASN A 97 -9.66 8.54 -12.22
CA ASN A 97 -8.36 8.86 -12.86
C ASN A 97 -7.26 7.85 -12.52
N ARG A 98 -7.14 7.46 -11.24
CA ARG A 98 -6.18 6.43 -10.80
C ARG A 98 -6.44 5.06 -11.44
N THR A 99 -7.70 4.68 -11.62
CA THR A 99 -8.07 3.39 -12.24
C THR A 99 -7.78 3.43 -13.74
N ALA A 100 -8.12 4.53 -14.43
CA ALA A 100 -7.80 4.74 -15.84
C ALA A 100 -6.30 4.67 -16.10
N LYS A 101 -5.51 5.43 -15.32
CA LYS A 101 -4.04 5.37 -15.38
C LYS A 101 -3.50 3.94 -15.17
N LYS A 102 -4.07 3.18 -14.23
CA LYS A 102 -3.68 1.76 -14.01
C LYS A 102 -4.00 0.88 -15.23
N LYS A 103 -5.15 1.08 -15.88
CA LYS A 103 -5.54 0.33 -17.09
C LYS A 103 -4.62 0.65 -18.27
N LEU A 104 -4.34 1.93 -18.50
CA LEU A 104 -3.34 2.37 -19.47
C LEU A 104 -1.97 1.71 -19.21
N TRP A 105 -1.47 1.77 -17.97
CA TRP A 105 -0.20 1.12 -17.62
C TRP A 105 -0.20 -0.39 -17.83
N THR A 106 -1.36 -1.06 -17.71
CA THR A 106 -1.47 -2.51 -17.87
C THR A 106 -1.39 -2.90 -19.35
N VAL A 107 -2.04 -2.15 -20.25
CA VAL A 107 -1.93 -2.42 -21.69
C VAL A 107 -0.54 -2.11 -22.23
N LEU A 108 0.08 -1.01 -21.78
CA LEU A 108 1.45 -0.68 -22.20
C LEU A 108 2.46 -1.73 -21.73
N ARG A 109 2.27 -2.28 -20.53
CA ARG A 109 3.04 -3.44 -20.04
C ARG A 109 2.81 -4.72 -20.84
N SER A 110 1.57 -4.94 -21.28
CA SER A 110 1.23 -6.09 -22.12
C SER A 110 1.88 -5.97 -23.49
N LEU A 111 1.86 -4.75 -24.06
CA LEU A 111 2.56 -4.41 -25.28
C LEU A 111 4.08 -4.60 -25.14
N ASP A 112 4.69 -4.03 -24.09
CA ASP A 112 6.12 -4.19 -23.81
C ASP A 112 6.52 -5.67 -23.71
N LYS A 113 5.73 -6.51 -23.06
CA LYS A 113 6.04 -7.96 -22.97
C LYS A 113 6.14 -8.60 -24.36
N VAL A 114 5.24 -8.24 -25.27
CA VAL A 114 5.26 -8.72 -26.66
C VAL A 114 6.45 -8.12 -27.42
N LEU A 115 6.74 -6.83 -27.20
CA LEU A 115 7.84 -6.12 -27.87
C LEU A 115 9.22 -6.64 -27.45
N LEU A 116 9.38 -7.12 -26.21
CA LEU A 116 10.60 -7.79 -25.76
C LEU A 116 10.91 -9.06 -26.58
N ASP A 117 9.89 -9.73 -27.09
CA ASP A 117 10.01 -10.89 -27.99
C ASP A 117 9.74 -10.54 -29.46
N ALA A 118 9.82 -9.24 -29.83
CA ALA A 118 9.39 -8.76 -31.15
C ALA A 118 10.11 -9.44 -32.31
N ASN A 119 11.39 -9.79 -32.12
CA ASN A 119 12.19 -10.48 -33.13
C ASN A 119 11.66 -11.92 -33.36
N THR A 120 11.50 -12.68 -32.28
CA THR A 120 10.98 -14.05 -32.31
C THR A 120 9.55 -14.10 -32.87
N LEU A 121 8.71 -13.13 -32.50
CA LEU A 121 7.32 -13.03 -32.94
C LEU A 121 7.16 -12.33 -34.30
N GLN A 122 8.26 -11.87 -34.92
CA GLN A 122 8.25 -11.12 -36.18
C GLN A 122 7.16 -10.02 -36.22
N VAL A 123 7.10 -9.21 -35.14
CA VAL A 123 6.00 -8.26 -34.91
C VAL A 123 5.84 -7.26 -36.07
N HIS A 124 6.93 -6.84 -36.72
CA HIS A 124 6.88 -5.97 -37.90
C HIS A 124 6.07 -6.55 -39.05
N LYS A 125 6.07 -7.88 -39.22
CA LYS A 125 5.41 -8.58 -40.33
C LYS A 125 4.02 -9.11 -39.95
N HIS A 126 3.90 -9.69 -38.77
CA HIS A 126 2.70 -10.41 -38.35
C HIS A 126 1.92 -9.71 -37.23
N GLY A 127 2.40 -8.56 -36.74
CA GLY A 127 1.81 -7.89 -35.59
C GLY A 127 1.77 -8.82 -34.38
N PHE A 128 0.57 -9.04 -33.87
CA PHE A 128 0.27 -9.95 -32.76
C PHE A 128 -0.21 -11.34 -33.22
N GLY A 129 -0.26 -11.60 -34.53
CA GLY A 129 -0.84 -12.81 -35.12
C GLY A 129 -0.08 -14.10 -34.81
N LEU A 130 1.21 -14.02 -34.46
CA LEU A 130 2.01 -15.18 -34.07
C LEU A 130 1.97 -15.51 -32.57
N LEU A 131 1.13 -14.80 -31.80
CA LEU A 131 0.88 -15.15 -30.41
C LEU A 131 0.03 -16.42 -30.33
N THR A 132 0.70 -17.54 -30.09
CA THR A 132 0.08 -18.85 -29.87
C THR A 132 -0.41 -18.98 -28.43
N PRO A 133 -1.33 -19.92 -28.15
CA PRO A 133 -1.74 -20.17 -26.78
C PRO A 133 -0.59 -20.58 -25.86
N GLY A 134 0.39 -21.34 -26.39
CA GLY A 134 1.62 -21.68 -25.68
C GLY A 134 2.43 -20.45 -25.26
N THR A 135 2.57 -19.46 -26.14
CA THR A 135 3.28 -18.19 -25.85
C THR A 135 2.57 -17.41 -24.75
N ILE A 136 1.25 -17.24 -24.85
CA ILE A 136 0.46 -16.54 -23.82
C ILE A 136 0.50 -17.28 -22.47
N ASN A 137 0.47 -18.61 -22.47
CA ASN A 137 0.62 -19.42 -21.27
C ASN A 137 2.01 -19.20 -20.62
N SER A 138 3.08 -19.10 -21.42
CA SER A 138 4.41 -18.76 -20.92
C SER A 138 4.44 -17.38 -20.27
N TYR A 139 3.94 -16.35 -20.95
CA TYR A 139 3.85 -14.99 -20.41
C TYR A 139 3.04 -14.93 -19.13
N THR A 140 1.96 -15.70 -19.08
CA THR A 140 1.11 -15.78 -17.92
C THR A 140 1.81 -16.47 -16.75
N ASN A 141 2.55 -17.55 -16.98
CA ASN A 141 3.33 -18.22 -15.94
C ASN A 141 4.41 -17.27 -15.37
N GLU A 142 5.14 -16.55 -16.21
CA GLU A 142 6.12 -15.54 -15.78
C GLU A 142 5.45 -14.42 -14.97
N PHE A 143 4.29 -13.95 -15.44
CA PHE A 143 3.50 -12.93 -14.73
C PHE A 143 3.02 -13.41 -13.37
N ILE A 144 2.62 -14.67 -13.25
CA ILE A 144 2.12 -15.26 -12.01
C ILE A 144 3.25 -15.50 -11.01
N ASN A 145 4.49 -15.72 -11.44
CA ASN A 145 5.59 -16.01 -10.53
C ASN A 145 6.11 -14.79 -9.75
N SER A 146 5.80 -13.56 -10.17
CA SER A 146 6.23 -12.34 -9.44
C SER A 146 5.12 -11.31 -9.24
N ASN A 147 5.10 -10.73 -8.03
CA ASN A 147 4.25 -9.59 -7.69
C ASN A 147 4.79 -8.24 -8.18
N ASN A 148 5.91 -8.21 -8.90
CA ASN A 148 6.58 -7.03 -9.40
C ASN A 148 6.65 -7.02 -10.93
N ALA A 149 6.18 -5.93 -11.57
CA ALA A 149 6.18 -5.83 -13.04
C ALA A 149 7.62 -5.78 -13.60
N HIS A 150 8.55 -5.11 -12.93
CA HIS A 150 9.95 -5.05 -13.36
C HIS A 150 10.61 -6.42 -13.44
N GLU A 151 10.18 -7.38 -12.61
CA GLU A 151 10.70 -8.75 -12.63
C GLU A 151 9.92 -9.61 -13.63
N SER A 152 8.59 -9.69 -13.47
CA SER A 152 7.72 -10.56 -14.30
C SER A 152 7.64 -10.19 -15.78
N ILE A 153 7.86 -8.92 -16.15
CA ILE A 153 7.76 -8.47 -17.56
C ILE A 153 9.14 -8.22 -18.15
N TYR A 154 10.00 -7.54 -17.41
CA TYR A 154 11.26 -7.01 -17.94
C TYR A 154 12.49 -7.81 -17.48
N ALA A 155 12.31 -8.78 -16.56
CA ALA A 155 13.42 -9.53 -15.96
C ALA A 155 14.54 -8.63 -15.38
N TRP A 156 14.16 -7.48 -14.82
CA TRP A 156 15.07 -6.39 -14.42
C TRP A 156 16.34 -6.85 -13.70
N PRO A 157 16.27 -7.69 -12.64
CA PRO A 157 17.48 -8.08 -11.93
C PRO A 157 18.47 -8.82 -12.81
N LYS A 158 17.98 -9.78 -13.62
CA LYS A 158 18.81 -10.56 -14.54
C LYS A 158 19.41 -9.68 -15.63
N THR A 159 18.58 -8.85 -16.27
CA THR A 159 19.00 -7.97 -17.35
C THR A 159 20.04 -6.94 -16.89
N LEU A 160 19.82 -6.31 -15.73
CA LEU A 160 20.75 -5.33 -15.18
C LEU A 160 22.06 -5.98 -14.70
N SER A 161 22.00 -7.14 -14.02
CA SER A 161 23.21 -7.85 -13.61
C SER A 161 24.07 -8.22 -14.82
N ASN A 162 23.49 -8.82 -15.86
CA ASN A 162 24.23 -9.19 -17.06
C ASN A 162 24.86 -7.97 -17.74
N TYR A 163 24.13 -6.86 -17.83
CA TYR A 163 24.64 -5.62 -18.39
C TYR A 163 25.81 -5.06 -17.59
N LEU A 164 25.67 -4.94 -16.27
CA LEU A 164 26.72 -4.40 -15.41
C LEU A 164 27.96 -5.29 -15.38
N ILE A 165 27.79 -6.62 -15.33
CA ILE A 165 28.88 -7.58 -15.40
C ILE A 165 29.65 -7.40 -16.72
N ALA A 166 28.95 -7.32 -17.85
CA ALA A 166 29.59 -7.06 -19.14
C ALA A 166 30.38 -5.73 -19.13
N LYS A 167 29.81 -4.68 -18.53
CA LYS A 167 30.44 -3.35 -18.45
C LYS A 167 31.65 -3.28 -17.53
N ILE A 168 31.64 -3.99 -16.40
CA ILE A 168 32.83 -4.04 -15.54
C ILE A 168 33.92 -4.90 -16.17
N SER A 169 33.59 -5.90 -17.00
CA SER A 169 34.60 -6.70 -17.73
C SER A 169 35.32 -5.93 -18.85
N GLU A 170 34.81 -4.77 -19.29
CA GLU A 170 35.48 -3.91 -20.27
C GLU A 170 36.75 -3.27 -19.69
N PRO A 171 37.80 -3.00 -20.51
CA PRO A 171 39.01 -2.32 -20.06
C PRO A 171 38.71 -0.96 -19.42
N ARG A 172 39.32 -0.70 -18.26
CA ARG A 172 39.03 0.48 -17.43
C ARG A 172 40.10 1.56 -17.62
N THR A 173 39.68 2.82 -17.54
CA THR A 173 40.55 4.00 -17.64
C THR A 173 40.92 4.62 -16.30
N TYR A 174 40.41 4.07 -15.19
CA TYR A 174 40.61 4.56 -13.83
C TYR A 174 41.23 3.48 -12.93
N VAL A 175 41.97 3.91 -11.90
CA VAL A 175 42.64 3.05 -10.92
C VAL A 175 41.85 3.04 -9.62
N PHE A 176 41.46 1.86 -9.11
CA PHE A 176 40.63 1.76 -7.91
C PHE A 176 41.27 2.38 -6.67
N ASP A 177 42.54 2.14 -6.43
CA ASP A 177 43.21 2.66 -5.22
C ASP A 177 43.20 4.19 -5.19
N ASP A 178 43.33 4.84 -6.35
CA ASP A 178 43.21 6.29 -6.45
C ASP A 178 41.77 6.78 -6.27
N PHE A 179 40.81 6.05 -6.85
CA PHE A 179 39.40 6.33 -6.71
C PHE A 179 38.94 6.23 -5.24
N VAL A 180 39.24 5.13 -4.58
CA VAL A 180 38.87 4.85 -3.18
C VAL A 180 39.47 5.86 -2.23
N ARG A 181 40.71 6.30 -2.46
CA ARG A 181 41.34 7.34 -1.63
C ARG A 181 40.60 8.68 -1.71
N LYS A 182 40.03 9.00 -2.87
CA LYS A 182 39.25 10.23 -3.10
C LYS A 182 37.77 10.07 -2.71
N HIS A 183 37.26 8.84 -2.74
CA HIS A 183 35.85 8.49 -2.54
C HIS A 183 35.69 7.28 -1.60
N PRO A 184 36.11 7.38 -0.32
CA PRO A 184 36.05 6.26 0.62
C PRO A 184 34.62 5.74 0.88
N GLU A 185 33.60 6.56 0.62
CA GLU A 185 32.17 6.20 0.73
C GLU A 185 31.75 5.04 -0.17
N PHE A 186 32.49 4.73 -1.24
CA PHE A 186 32.19 3.59 -2.10
C PHE A 186 32.55 2.24 -1.46
N LEU A 187 33.35 2.24 -0.40
CA LEU A 187 33.66 1.07 0.41
C LEU A 187 32.54 0.71 1.39
N GLU A 188 31.44 1.49 1.43
CA GLU A 188 30.29 1.16 2.27
C GLU A 188 29.81 -0.28 2.02
N PRO A 189 29.63 -1.08 3.08
CA PRO A 189 29.30 -2.49 2.96
C PRO A 189 28.01 -2.67 2.16
N VAL A 190 28.03 -3.62 1.22
CA VAL A 190 26.86 -3.99 0.44
C VAL A 190 25.82 -4.59 1.38
N ALA A 191 24.54 -4.24 1.19
CA ALA A 191 23.43 -4.82 1.94
C ALA A 191 23.53 -6.36 2.00
N GLU A 192 23.05 -6.99 3.07
CA GLU A 192 23.04 -8.45 3.23
C GLU A 192 22.45 -9.17 2.00
N ARG A 193 22.96 -10.35 1.65
CA ARG A 193 22.59 -11.09 0.43
C ARG A 193 21.07 -11.26 0.27
N GLU A 194 20.36 -11.49 1.36
CA GLU A 194 18.90 -11.66 1.42
C GLU A 194 18.10 -10.41 1.02
N LYS A 195 18.74 -9.23 1.05
CA LYS A 195 18.16 -7.94 0.68
C LYS A 195 18.55 -7.50 -0.73
N ARG A 196 19.41 -8.26 -1.43
CA ARG A 196 19.88 -7.95 -2.78
C ARG A 196 18.90 -8.47 -3.82
N CYS A 197 18.75 -7.72 -4.90
CA CYS A 197 18.02 -8.18 -6.09
C CYS A 197 18.96 -8.66 -7.19
N LEU A 198 20.18 -8.13 -7.26
CA LEU A 198 21.15 -8.40 -8.30
C LEU A 198 21.93 -9.70 -8.06
N MET A 199 22.16 -10.42 -9.15
CA MET A 199 22.91 -11.68 -9.16
C MET A 199 24.41 -11.41 -9.30
N MET A 200 24.96 -10.62 -8.37
CA MET A 200 26.35 -10.15 -8.37
C MET A 200 27.02 -10.37 -7.02
N THR A 201 28.34 -10.54 -7.00
CA THR A 201 29.19 -10.60 -5.80
C THR A 201 29.45 -9.21 -5.23
N ASP A 202 29.97 -9.13 -4.00
CA ASP A 202 30.30 -7.86 -3.34
C ASP A 202 31.33 -7.06 -4.14
N ASP A 203 32.35 -7.75 -4.68
CA ASP A 203 33.37 -7.15 -5.54
C ASP A 203 32.77 -6.64 -6.87
N GLU A 204 31.93 -7.44 -7.54
CA GLU A 204 31.25 -6.99 -8.76
C GLU A 204 30.33 -5.78 -8.50
N ILE A 205 29.66 -5.74 -7.35
CA ILE A 205 28.80 -4.62 -6.96
C ILE A 205 29.65 -3.37 -6.71
N PHE A 206 30.77 -3.49 -6.00
CA PHE A 206 31.71 -2.39 -5.81
C PHE A 206 32.20 -1.85 -7.16
N GLN A 207 32.67 -2.73 -8.05
CA GLN A 207 33.16 -2.34 -9.37
C GLN A 207 32.05 -1.70 -10.22
N ALA A 208 30.81 -2.20 -10.13
CA ALA A 208 29.66 -1.62 -10.83
C ALA A 208 29.29 -0.24 -10.30
N ARG A 209 29.33 -0.01 -8.98
CA ARG A 209 29.15 1.31 -8.37
C ARG A 209 30.18 2.31 -8.94
N VAL A 210 31.45 1.93 -8.97
CA VAL A 210 32.52 2.78 -9.52
C VAL A 210 32.30 3.05 -11.01
N TRP A 211 31.94 2.04 -11.80
CA TRP A 211 31.63 2.21 -13.22
C TRP A 211 30.46 3.17 -13.44
N LEU A 212 29.37 3.02 -12.69
CA LEU A 212 28.19 3.89 -12.75
C LEU A 212 28.55 5.35 -12.42
N TYR A 213 29.46 5.57 -11.48
CA TYR A 213 29.97 6.90 -11.13
C TYR A 213 30.68 7.58 -12.30
N HIS A 214 31.65 6.89 -12.89
CA HIS A 214 32.39 7.43 -14.03
C HIS A 214 31.52 7.67 -15.27
N ASN A 215 30.39 6.97 -15.38
CA ASN A 215 29.44 7.13 -16.47
C ASN A 215 28.30 8.12 -16.17
N GLY A 216 28.39 8.90 -15.09
CA GLY A 216 27.40 9.93 -14.76
C GLY A 216 26.00 9.36 -14.51
N MET A 217 25.94 8.12 -14.00
CA MET A 217 24.71 7.41 -13.70
C MET A 217 24.20 7.68 -12.28
N TYR A 218 24.88 8.54 -11.51
CA TYR A 218 24.42 9.01 -10.21
C TYR A 218 23.90 10.44 -10.29
N LYS A 219 22.85 10.73 -9.53
CA LYS A 219 22.28 12.07 -9.37
C LYS A 219 22.70 12.65 -8.03
N LYS A 220 23.52 13.71 -8.07
CA LYS A 220 23.85 14.51 -6.89
C LYS A 220 22.64 15.32 -6.43
N SER A 221 22.39 15.33 -5.12
CA SER A 221 21.46 16.26 -4.49
C SER A 221 22.16 17.61 -4.30
N GLU A 222 21.45 18.73 -4.49
CA GLU A 222 21.99 20.10 -4.25
C GLU A 222 22.49 20.30 -2.80
N TYR A 223 22.08 19.41 -1.87
CA TYR A 223 22.39 19.49 -0.45
C TYR A 223 23.40 18.43 0.03
N GLU A 224 24.00 17.64 -0.86
CA GLU A 224 24.87 16.52 -0.48
C GLU A 224 26.22 16.53 -1.19
N SER A 225 27.29 16.25 -0.44
CA SER A 225 28.68 16.22 -0.93
C SER A 225 29.08 14.91 -1.62
N TRP A 226 28.14 13.99 -1.88
CA TRP A 226 28.41 12.61 -2.35
C TRP A 226 27.60 12.27 -3.62
N PRO A 227 27.92 11.17 -4.35
CA PRO A 227 27.36 10.88 -5.68
C PRO A 227 25.82 10.79 -5.76
N GLY A 228 25.15 10.30 -4.71
CA GLY A 228 23.69 10.26 -4.61
C GLY A 228 23.05 9.00 -5.19
N HIS A 229 21.81 9.12 -5.69
CA HIS A 229 21.01 7.98 -6.15
C HIS A 229 21.33 7.54 -7.57
N ILE A 230 21.16 6.24 -7.88
CA ILE A 230 21.26 5.78 -9.27
C ILE A 230 20.15 6.40 -10.12
N THR A 231 20.52 6.84 -11.33
CA THR A 231 19.59 7.42 -12.30
C THR A 231 18.91 6.28 -13.07
N THR A 232 17.92 5.63 -12.45
CA THR A 232 17.24 4.46 -13.03
C THR A 232 16.66 4.74 -14.42
N SER A 233 16.21 5.97 -14.70
CA SER A 233 15.67 6.32 -16.02
C SER A 233 16.69 6.15 -17.14
N LYS A 234 17.96 6.50 -16.92
CA LYS A 234 19.03 6.32 -17.91
C LYS A 234 19.34 4.83 -18.15
N LEU A 235 19.36 4.03 -17.09
CA LEU A 235 19.58 2.58 -17.21
C LEU A 235 18.42 1.93 -17.97
N VAL A 236 17.19 2.31 -17.67
CA VAL A 236 16.00 1.82 -18.36
C VAL A 236 16.03 2.14 -19.85
N SER A 237 16.41 3.37 -20.24
CA SER A 237 16.46 3.74 -21.67
C SER A 237 17.53 2.97 -22.44
N ILE A 238 18.61 2.54 -21.77
CA ILE A 238 19.65 1.69 -22.36
C ILE A 238 19.18 0.24 -22.48
N LEU A 239 18.54 -0.29 -21.44
CA LEU A 239 18.19 -1.71 -21.36
C LEU A 239 16.91 -2.07 -22.13
N TYR A 240 15.98 -1.13 -22.28
CA TYR A 240 14.67 -1.37 -22.90
C TYR A 240 14.32 -0.29 -23.94
N PRO A 241 15.17 -0.06 -24.96
CA PRO A 241 14.94 1.00 -25.95
C PRO A 241 13.70 0.75 -26.83
N HIS A 242 13.22 -0.49 -26.89
CA HIS A 242 12.07 -0.91 -27.70
C HIS A 242 10.76 -0.99 -26.90
N CYS A 243 10.67 -0.38 -25.72
CA CYS A 243 9.51 -0.48 -24.82
C CYS A 243 8.84 0.88 -24.58
N THR A 244 7.52 0.86 -24.40
CA THR A 244 6.69 2.05 -24.11
C THR A 244 6.62 2.40 -22.63
N MET A 245 6.34 1.42 -21.77
CA MET A 245 6.11 1.63 -20.35
C MET A 245 7.41 1.54 -19.55
N ALA A 246 8.44 0.92 -20.12
CA ALA A 246 9.72 0.74 -19.45
C ALA A 246 10.27 2.07 -18.91
N GLU A 247 10.23 3.15 -19.69
CA GLU A 247 10.73 4.49 -19.32
C GLU A 247 10.10 5.07 -18.04
N HIS A 248 8.93 4.57 -17.63
CA HIS A 248 8.23 4.97 -16.41
C HIS A 248 8.54 4.05 -15.21
N MET A 249 9.36 3.03 -15.39
CA MET A 249 9.80 2.13 -14.32
C MET A 249 10.93 2.74 -13.47
N ARG A 250 10.82 2.59 -12.15
CA ARG A 250 11.86 3.00 -11.20
C ARG A 250 12.15 1.89 -10.18
N PRO A 251 12.62 0.70 -10.61
CA PRO A 251 13.06 -0.33 -9.67
C PRO A 251 14.24 0.20 -8.83
N VAL A 252 14.18 -0.05 -7.52
CA VAL A 252 15.26 0.33 -6.59
C VAL A 252 16.21 -0.86 -6.48
N SER A 253 17.50 -0.62 -6.74
CA SER A 253 18.56 -1.62 -6.55
C SER A 253 19.45 -1.12 -5.41
N HIS A 254 19.03 -1.44 -4.17
CA HIS A 254 19.63 -0.89 -2.95
C HIS A 254 21.13 -1.13 -2.85
N GLU A 255 21.61 -2.25 -3.38
CA GLU A 255 23.01 -2.61 -3.46
C GLU A 255 23.84 -1.67 -4.34
N LEU A 256 23.25 -0.90 -5.26
CA LEU A 256 23.96 0.07 -6.11
C LEU A 256 23.88 1.51 -5.60
N GLU A 257 23.07 1.79 -4.59
CA GLU A 257 22.91 3.13 -4.03
C GLU A 257 24.14 3.53 -3.19
N ILE A 258 24.55 4.79 -3.28
CA ILE A 258 25.70 5.35 -2.55
C ILE A 258 25.17 6.54 -1.76
N GLN A 259 24.55 6.23 -0.62
CA GLN A 259 24.00 7.24 0.26
C GLN A 259 23.80 6.73 1.68
N GLN A 260 23.98 7.66 2.61
CA GLN A 260 23.26 7.71 3.87
C GLN A 260 21.79 7.39 3.64
N VAL A 261 21.31 6.29 4.22
CA VAL A 261 19.90 6.17 4.50
C VAL A 261 19.56 7.30 5.49
N TYR A 262 19.07 8.44 5.00
CA TYR A 262 18.37 9.41 5.85
C TYR A 262 17.09 8.72 6.34
N GLY A 263 17.26 7.93 7.38
CA GLY A 263 16.28 6.98 7.84
C GLY A 263 16.92 5.99 8.77
N HIS A 264 16.19 5.65 9.81
CA HIS A 264 16.53 4.54 10.67
C HIS A 264 16.58 3.25 9.87
N MET A 265 17.73 2.59 9.90
CA MET A 265 17.85 1.21 9.43
C MET A 265 17.31 0.32 10.54
N ARG A 266 16.39 -0.58 10.18
CA ARG A 266 15.85 -1.56 11.11
C ARG A 266 17.00 -2.40 11.68
N GLU A 267 17.00 -2.57 13.00
CA GLU A 267 17.96 -3.43 13.69
C GLU A 267 17.85 -4.88 13.20
N LEU A 268 16.63 -5.38 13.02
CA LEU A 268 16.36 -6.76 12.64
C LEU A 268 15.46 -6.88 11.40
N PRO A 269 15.46 -8.03 10.72
CA PRO A 269 14.46 -8.34 9.70
C PRO A 269 13.04 -8.30 10.29
N GLN A 270 12.06 -7.94 9.46
CA GLN A 270 10.67 -7.82 9.88
C GLN A 270 9.91 -9.14 9.78
N ILE A 271 9.10 -9.44 10.81
CA ILE A 271 8.04 -10.44 10.70
C ILE A 271 7.03 -9.96 9.65
N PRO A 272 6.76 -10.76 8.61
CA PRO A 272 5.87 -10.37 7.53
C PRO A 272 4.49 -9.92 8.03
N VAL A 273 4.07 -8.73 7.59
CA VAL A 273 2.78 -8.13 7.99
C VAL A 273 1.60 -8.79 7.28
N ARG A 274 1.89 -9.52 6.21
CA ARG A 274 0.99 -10.42 5.50
C ARG A 274 1.70 -11.75 5.37
N GLU A 275 0.94 -12.83 5.26
CA GLU A 275 1.51 -14.12 4.85
C GLU A 275 2.39 -13.92 3.61
N GLU A 276 3.66 -14.34 3.70
CA GLU A 276 4.57 -14.34 2.55
C GLU A 276 4.00 -15.27 1.49
N LYS A 277 3.48 -14.66 0.42
CA LYS A 277 2.99 -15.41 -0.75
C LYS A 277 3.71 -14.89 -1.97
N PHE A 278 4.49 -15.77 -2.56
CA PHE A 278 5.19 -15.54 -3.81
C PHE A 278 4.17 -15.59 -4.96
N GLY A 279 4.30 -14.66 -5.91
CA GLY A 279 3.49 -14.62 -7.11
C GLY A 279 2.27 -13.69 -7.12
N ALA A 280 1.66 -13.53 -8.31
CA ALA A 280 0.63 -12.54 -8.59
C ALA A 280 -0.71 -12.86 -7.91
N THR A 281 -1.35 -11.80 -7.39
CA THR A 281 -2.74 -11.87 -6.90
C THR A 281 -3.76 -12.03 -8.04
N ALA A 282 -4.93 -12.59 -7.73
CA ALA A 282 -6.03 -12.71 -8.70
C ALA A 282 -6.48 -11.38 -9.32
N LEU A 283 -6.50 -10.30 -8.54
CA LEU A 283 -6.83 -8.98 -9.07
C LEU A 283 -5.83 -8.53 -10.14
N ARG A 284 -4.53 -8.73 -9.87
CA ARG A 284 -3.46 -8.35 -10.79
C ARG A 284 -3.50 -9.23 -12.05
N TYR A 285 -3.71 -10.53 -11.89
CA TYR A 285 -3.85 -11.46 -13.00
C TYR A 285 -5.06 -11.13 -13.88
N ASP A 286 -6.23 -10.89 -13.27
CA ASP A 286 -7.43 -10.51 -14.03
C ASP A 286 -7.26 -9.19 -14.79
N ASP A 287 -6.54 -8.21 -14.23
CA ASP A 287 -6.24 -6.97 -14.93
C ASP A 287 -5.37 -7.22 -16.18
N PHE A 288 -4.31 -8.03 -16.08
CA PHE A 288 -3.45 -8.40 -17.19
C PHE A 288 -4.20 -9.23 -18.25
N ARG A 289 -4.93 -10.26 -17.81
CA ARG A 289 -5.75 -11.13 -18.65
C ARG A 289 -6.80 -10.33 -19.43
N ARG A 290 -7.51 -9.41 -18.78
CA ARG A 290 -8.51 -8.55 -19.43
C ARG A 290 -7.87 -7.61 -20.45
N SER A 291 -6.69 -7.07 -20.15
CA SER A 291 -5.93 -6.21 -21.06
C SER A 291 -5.61 -6.93 -22.37
N LEU A 292 -5.12 -8.17 -22.32
CA LEU A 292 -4.91 -9.00 -23.52
C LEU A 292 -6.24 -9.38 -24.20
N SER A 293 -7.23 -9.80 -23.40
CA SER A 293 -8.53 -10.24 -23.90
C SER A 293 -9.32 -9.15 -24.60
N SER A 294 -9.05 -7.86 -24.31
CA SER A 294 -9.76 -6.76 -24.94
C SER A 294 -9.45 -6.63 -26.43
N GLN A 295 -8.39 -7.26 -26.94
CA GLN A 295 -8.13 -7.29 -28.38
C GLN A 295 -9.29 -7.89 -29.16
N LYS A 296 -10.07 -8.82 -28.58
CA LYS A 296 -11.25 -9.42 -29.25
C LYS A 296 -12.30 -8.40 -29.71
N TYR A 297 -12.29 -7.21 -29.12
CA TYR A 297 -13.23 -6.13 -29.43
C TYR A 297 -12.73 -5.20 -30.54
N LEU A 298 -11.50 -5.40 -31.03
CA LEU A 298 -10.90 -4.65 -32.14
C LEU A 298 -11.29 -5.30 -33.48
N PRO A 299 -11.16 -4.60 -34.62
CA PRO A 299 -11.48 -5.15 -35.93
C PRO A 299 -10.71 -6.44 -36.21
N ALA A 300 -11.37 -7.37 -36.89
CA ALA A 300 -10.70 -8.57 -37.37
C ALA A 300 -9.53 -8.19 -38.29
N SER A 301 -8.34 -8.67 -37.96
CA SER A 301 -7.10 -8.40 -38.68
C SER A 301 -6.13 -9.55 -38.42
N ALA A 302 -5.33 -9.90 -39.43
CA ALA A 302 -4.24 -10.86 -39.29
C ALA A 302 -3.14 -10.38 -38.32
N LEU A 303 -3.11 -9.07 -38.03
CA LEU A 303 -2.18 -8.45 -37.09
C LEU A 303 -2.65 -8.54 -35.63
N ARG A 304 -3.88 -8.99 -35.36
CA ARG A 304 -4.45 -9.13 -34.02
C ARG A 304 -4.03 -10.46 -33.38
N ILE A 305 -4.09 -10.56 -32.06
CA ILE A 305 -4.01 -11.85 -31.37
C ILE A 305 -5.12 -12.78 -31.90
N PRO A 306 -4.80 -14.01 -32.34
CA PRO A 306 -5.78 -14.98 -32.83
C PRO A 306 -6.87 -15.30 -31.80
N ASP A 307 -8.11 -15.49 -32.25
CA ASP A 307 -9.24 -15.78 -31.35
C ASP A 307 -9.05 -17.06 -30.55
N VAL A 308 -8.49 -18.10 -31.17
CA VAL A 308 -8.16 -19.37 -30.48
C VAL A 308 -7.26 -19.12 -29.26
N THR A 309 -6.28 -18.22 -29.40
CA THR A 309 -5.37 -17.82 -28.32
C THR A 309 -6.11 -17.03 -27.23
N LEU A 310 -6.98 -16.10 -27.61
CA LEU A 310 -7.79 -15.32 -26.65
C LEU A 310 -8.80 -16.18 -25.90
N ASP A 311 -9.38 -17.16 -26.57
CA ASP A 311 -10.32 -18.12 -25.97
C ASP A 311 -9.62 -19.02 -24.95
N GLU A 312 -8.41 -19.50 -25.25
CA GLU A 312 -7.60 -20.25 -24.30
C GLU A 312 -7.25 -19.42 -23.06
N LEU A 313 -6.85 -18.16 -23.25
CA LEU A 313 -6.60 -17.23 -22.14
C LEU A 313 -7.85 -17.03 -21.25
N ASN A 314 -9.06 -17.15 -21.82
CA ASN A 314 -10.32 -17.01 -21.09
C ASN A 314 -10.75 -18.26 -20.30
N LYS A 315 -10.18 -19.44 -20.57
CA LYS A 315 -10.49 -20.69 -19.83
C LYS A 315 -10.10 -20.63 -18.35
N ASN A 316 -9.17 -19.74 -17.99
CA ASN A 316 -8.89 -19.32 -16.60
C ASN A 316 -8.30 -20.42 -15.69
N ASP A 317 -7.56 -21.37 -16.26
CA ASP A 317 -7.00 -22.54 -15.57
C ASP A 317 -5.89 -22.20 -14.55
N HIS A 318 -5.43 -20.95 -14.54
CA HIS A 318 -4.32 -20.53 -13.68
C HIS A 318 -4.75 -20.08 -12.29
N LYS A 319 -6.05 -20.03 -11.99
CA LYS A 319 -6.55 -19.59 -10.68
C LYS A 319 -5.96 -20.35 -9.50
N SER A 320 -5.71 -21.64 -9.67
CA SER A 320 -5.08 -22.50 -8.65
C SER A 320 -3.62 -22.14 -8.36
N LYS A 321 -2.93 -21.49 -9.31
CA LYS A 321 -1.53 -21.06 -9.20
C LYS A 321 -1.37 -19.65 -8.64
N LEU A 322 -2.46 -18.91 -8.46
CA LEU A 322 -2.41 -17.52 -8.02
C LEU A 322 -2.15 -17.44 -6.51
N ALA A 323 -1.34 -16.47 -6.12
CA ALA A 323 -1.19 -16.14 -4.72
C ALA A 323 -2.54 -15.68 -4.17
N LEU A 324 -3.08 -16.44 -3.21
CA LEU A 324 -4.16 -15.96 -2.36
C LEU A 324 -3.70 -14.66 -1.71
N LEU A 325 -4.56 -13.64 -1.66
CA LEU A 325 -4.24 -12.44 -0.90
C LEU A 325 -3.98 -12.84 0.55
N GLY A 326 -2.72 -12.73 1.00
CA GLY A 326 -2.36 -12.96 2.39
C GLY A 326 -3.21 -12.07 3.28
N THR A 327 -3.87 -12.67 4.26
CA THR A 327 -4.52 -11.91 5.32
C THR A 327 -3.45 -11.13 6.07
N TYR A 328 -3.81 -9.97 6.61
CA TYR A 328 -2.90 -9.26 7.49
C TYR A 328 -2.69 -10.12 8.74
N VAL A 329 -1.43 -10.35 9.10
CA VAL A 329 -1.07 -11.09 10.30
C VAL A 329 -1.58 -10.30 11.50
N THR A 330 -2.46 -10.93 12.28
CA THR A 330 -2.93 -10.39 13.56
C THR A 330 -1.77 -10.39 14.54
N LEU A 331 -1.52 -9.25 15.18
CA LEU A 331 -0.49 -9.17 16.23
C LEU A 331 -0.98 -9.88 17.50
N PRO A 332 -0.07 -10.52 18.26
CA PRO A 332 -0.38 -10.97 19.61
C PRO A 332 -0.98 -9.82 20.44
N HIS A 333 -2.04 -10.10 21.19
CA HIS A 333 -2.74 -9.07 21.97
C HIS A 333 -1.81 -8.47 23.03
N PHE A 334 -1.07 -9.32 23.75
CA PHE A 334 -0.12 -8.88 24.77
C PHE A 334 0.95 -7.93 24.21
N LEU A 335 1.59 -8.30 23.10
CA LEU A 335 2.53 -7.43 22.39
C LEU A 335 1.88 -6.07 22.08
N THR A 336 0.66 -6.08 21.53
CA THR A 336 0.00 -4.85 21.10
C THR A 336 -0.26 -3.88 22.26
N ILE A 337 -0.76 -4.40 23.39
CA ILE A 337 -1.04 -3.61 24.60
C ILE A 337 0.25 -3.16 25.28
N SER A 338 1.27 -4.04 25.35
CA SER A 338 2.59 -3.73 25.88
C SER A 338 3.24 -2.56 25.13
N VAL A 339 3.23 -2.61 23.79
CA VAL A 339 3.76 -1.52 22.97
C VAL A 339 2.94 -0.24 23.11
N LEU A 340 1.61 -0.34 23.23
CA LEU A 340 0.76 0.82 23.48
C LEU A 340 1.13 1.51 24.81
N GLN A 341 1.27 0.73 25.88
CA GLN A 341 1.68 1.23 27.18
C GLN A 341 3.06 1.89 27.12
N ARG A 342 4.06 1.20 26.55
CA ARG A 342 5.43 1.74 26.40
C ARG A 342 5.47 3.00 25.54
N SER A 343 4.64 3.08 24.50
CA SER A 343 4.52 4.28 23.66
C SER A 343 3.99 5.48 24.44
N ILE A 344 2.95 5.28 25.25
CA ILE A 344 2.38 6.35 26.08
C ILE A 344 3.38 6.78 27.15
N LEU A 345 4.01 5.83 27.86
CA LEU A 345 5.01 6.13 28.88
C LEU A 345 6.21 6.88 28.29
N PHE A 346 6.75 6.42 27.16
CA PHE A 346 7.86 7.09 26.49
C PHE A 346 7.50 8.53 26.11
N TYR A 347 6.29 8.75 25.60
CA TYR A 347 5.80 10.10 25.31
C TYR A 347 5.73 10.95 26.58
N GLU A 348 5.05 10.49 27.63
CA GLU A 348 4.85 11.28 28.86
C GLU A 348 6.20 11.61 29.55
N GLU A 349 7.17 10.69 29.49
CA GLU A 349 8.50 10.89 30.09
C GLU A 349 9.43 11.80 29.26
N ASN A 350 9.34 11.77 27.93
CA ASN A 350 10.39 12.32 27.06
C ASN A 350 9.91 13.41 26.08
N SER A 351 8.60 13.62 25.91
CA SER A 351 8.10 14.54 24.87
C SER A 351 8.58 15.97 25.05
N GLU A 352 8.56 16.48 26.28
CA GLU A 352 9.00 17.85 26.57
C GLU A 352 10.49 18.02 26.30
N LEU A 353 11.32 17.11 26.81
CA LEU A 353 12.77 17.13 26.60
C LEU A 353 13.12 17.12 25.10
N ILE A 354 12.55 16.19 24.35
CA ILE A 354 12.86 16.00 22.92
C ILE A 354 12.38 17.19 22.09
N LEU A 355 11.12 17.62 22.29
CA LEU A 355 10.53 18.66 21.45
C LEU A 355 11.09 20.04 21.75
N ASN A 356 11.34 20.38 23.02
CA ASN A 356 11.93 21.67 23.38
C ASN A 356 13.36 21.78 22.86
N TYR A 357 14.18 20.75 23.10
CA TYR A 357 15.55 20.71 22.57
C TYR A 357 15.57 20.88 21.05
N LEU A 358 14.72 20.13 20.34
CA LEU A 358 14.66 20.20 18.88
C LEU A 358 14.18 21.57 18.39
N ALA A 359 13.19 22.19 19.06
CA ALA A 359 12.71 23.52 18.73
C ALA A 359 13.81 24.58 18.93
N ASP A 360 14.58 24.50 20.02
CA ASP A 360 15.69 25.41 20.30
C ASP A 360 16.78 25.31 19.24
N VAL A 361 17.18 24.10 18.86
CA VAL A 361 18.16 23.88 17.77
C VAL A 361 17.65 24.46 16.46
N ILE A 362 16.40 24.18 16.09
CA ILE A 362 15.83 24.61 14.80
C ILE A 362 15.68 26.13 14.74
N SER A 363 15.11 26.73 15.77
CA SER A 363 14.90 28.17 15.85
C SER A 363 16.22 28.96 15.94
N SER A 364 17.27 28.37 16.55
CA SER A 364 18.60 28.98 16.60
C SER A 364 19.37 28.82 15.28
N ALA A 365 19.29 27.65 14.65
CA ALA A 365 19.88 27.40 13.34
C ALA A 365 19.27 28.29 12.25
N ALA A 366 17.95 28.47 12.27
CA ALA A 366 17.23 29.36 11.36
C ALA A 366 17.68 30.82 11.51
N ARG A 367 17.88 31.31 12.74
CA ARG A 367 18.41 32.66 13.02
C ARG A 367 19.81 32.88 12.45
N LEU A 368 20.64 31.85 12.43
CA LEU A 368 21.99 31.89 11.85
C LEU A 368 22.04 31.50 10.37
N ASN A 369 20.89 31.17 9.76
CA ASN A 369 20.78 30.68 8.38
C ASN A 369 21.70 29.47 8.07
N ILE A 370 21.81 28.55 9.04
CA ILE A 370 22.54 27.28 8.88
C ILE A 370 21.59 26.09 9.08
N GLU A 371 22.04 24.90 8.72
CA GLU A 371 21.24 23.69 8.91
C GLU A 371 21.23 23.26 10.39
N PRO A 372 20.09 22.77 10.93
CA PRO A 372 19.99 22.32 12.32
C PRO A 372 21.07 21.30 12.73
N GLY A 373 21.43 20.37 11.85
CA GLY A 373 22.49 19.41 12.12
C GLY A 373 23.87 20.07 12.24
N ALA A 374 24.18 21.02 11.36
CA ALA A 374 25.42 21.78 11.44
C ALA A 374 25.47 22.66 12.69
N TYR A 375 24.34 23.25 13.09
CA TYR A 375 24.23 24.01 14.34
C TYR A 375 24.52 23.12 15.55
N HIS A 376 23.87 21.96 15.64
CA HIS A 376 24.09 21.01 16.73
C HIS A 376 25.56 20.61 16.83
N THR A 377 26.17 20.20 15.72
CA THR A 377 27.58 19.77 15.70
C THR A 377 28.54 20.88 16.09
N LYS A 378 28.26 22.12 15.68
CA LYS A 378 29.18 23.24 15.92
C LYS A 378 29.06 23.84 17.33
N TYR A 379 27.85 23.89 17.89
CA TYR A 379 27.56 24.67 19.09
C TYR A 379 27.15 23.84 20.30
N LEU A 380 26.72 22.59 20.11
CA LEU A 380 26.14 21.76 21.18
C LEU A 380 26.90 20.45 21.43
N SER A 381 27.53 19.86 20.41
CA SER A 381 28.38 18.68 20.60
C SER A 381 29.82 19.08 20.98
N ASN A 382 30.04 19.43 22.25
CA ASN A 382 31.38 19.49 22.82
C ASN A 382 31.70 18.18 23.54
N GLU A 383 32.92 17.66 23.37
CA GLU A 383 33.38 16.39 23.98
C GLU A 383 33.40 16.41 25.52
N ASP A 384 33.39 17.61 26.14
CA ASP A 384 33.42 17.78 27.60
C ASP A 384 32.05 17.70 28.29
N ASN A 385 30.93 17.63 27.55
CA ASN A 385 29.60 17.70 28.14
C ASN A 385 29.01 16.30 28.40
N SER A 386 29.61 15.57 29.36
CA SER A 386 29.23 14.20 29.74
C SER A 386 27.80 14.05 30.29
N GLU A 387 27.08 15.15 30.52
CA GLU A 387 25.71 15.16 31.05
C GLU A 387 24.60 15.32 29.99
N SER A 388 24.93 15.58 28.72
CA SER A 388 23.90 15.73 27.67
C SER A 388 23.32 14.38 27.24
N LYS A 389 21.99 14.24 27.30
CA LYS A 389 21.28 13.07 26.71
C LYS A 389 21.42 12.99 25.19
N PHE A 390 21.68 14.12 24.52
CA PHE A 390 21.78 14.24 23.06
C PHE A 390 23.23 14.52 22.65
N ASN A 391 23.94 13.48 22.21
CA ASN A 391 25.36 13.54 21.88
C ASN A 391 25.63 13.58 20.37
N ALA A 392 24.65 13.17 19.57
CA ALA A 392 24.74 13.15 18.13
C ALA A 392 23.45 13.67 17.50
N TRP A 393 23.57 14.45 16.43
CA TRP A 393 22.41 14.86 15.65
C TRP A 393 21.74 13.66 14.98
N ASN A 394 22.53 12.82 14.29
CA ASN A 394 22.08 11.63 13.58
C ASN A 394 23.07 10.48 13.74
N LEU A 395 22.63 9.41 14.42
CA LEU A 395 23.45 8.21 14.68
C LEU A 395 23.78 7.38 13.43
N TYR A 396 23.04 7.59 12.33
CA TYR A 396 23.28 6.89 11.06
C TYR A 396 24.01 7.75 10.02
N SER A 397 24.69 8.81 10.47
CA SER A 397 25.63 9.53 9.60
C SER A 397 26.96 8.75 9.50
N PRO A 398 27.71 8.81 8.37
CA PRO A 398 28.95 8.07 8.18
C PRO A 398 29.98 8.42 9.24
N ALA A 399 30.08 9.70 9.61
CA ALA A 399 30.93 10.15 10.70
C ALA A 399 30.60 9.45 12.03
N GLU A 400 29.31 9.34 12.38
CA GLU A 400 28.88 8.66 13.61
C GLU A 400 29.00 7.14 13.52
N ILE A 401 28.78 6.53 12.35
CA ILE A 401 28.98 5.09 12.14
C ILE A 401 30.46 4.73 12.32
N THR A 402 31.38 5.48 11.71
CA THR A 402 32.83 5.31 11.88
C THR A 402 33.23 5.50 13.35
N ARG A 403 32.70 6.53 14.01
CA ARG A 403 32.93 6.76 15.45
C ARG A 403 32.43 5.58 16.30
N SER A 404 31.23 5.09 16.00
CA SER A 404 30.62 3.94 16.67
C SER A 404 31.41 2.65 16.51
N GLN A 405 31.99 2.40 15.34
CA GLN A 405 32.90 1.27 15.11
C GLN A 405 34.17 1.40 15.94
N ASN A 406 34.77 2.59 15.99
CA ASN A 406 35.98 2.85 16.78
C ASN A 406 35.77 2.68 18.29
N ILE A 407 34.58 3.02 18.80
CA ILE A 407 34.22 2.93 20.23
C ILE A 407 33.49 1.61 20.55
N ASN A 408 33.38 0.70 19.57
CA ASN A 408 32.71 -0.59 19.69
C ASN A 408 31.25 -0.50 20.23
N SER A 409 30.54 0.57 19.83
CA SER A 409 29.20 0.92 20.32
C SER A 409 28.21 1.00 19.16
N HIS A 410 27.33 0.00 19.06
CA HIS A 410 26.37 -0.10 17.96
C HIS A 410 25.37 1.08 17.95
N PRO A 411 25.02 1.68 16.78
CA PRO A 411 24.11 2.82 16.70
C PRO A 411 22.76 2.59 17.41
N VAL A 412 22.25 1.36 17.39
CA VAL A 412 20.99 1.00 18.05
C VAL A 412 21.09 1.11 19.57
N SER A 413 22.20 0.71 20.18
CA SER A 413 22.43 0.83 21.62
C SER A 413 22.51 2.30 22.05
N ARG A 414 23.14 3.15 21.22
CA ARG A 414 23.19 4.61 21.41
C ARG A 414 21.81 5.25 21.29
N MET A 415 21.00 4.78 20.32
CA MET A 415 19.61 5.20 20.16
C MET A 415 18.77 4.91 21.41
N ARG A 416 18.93 3.73 22.02
CA ARG A 416 18.22 3.36 23.26
C ARG A 416 18.57 4.28 24.45
N ARG A 417 19.77 4.84 24.46
CA ARG A 417 20.18 5.88 25.42
C ARG A 417 19.76 7.31 25.02
N MET A 418 19.02 7.45 23.92
CA MET A 418 18.58 8.70 23.32
C MET A 418 19.71 9.64 22.87
N GLU A 419 20.92 9.10 22.62
CA GLU A 419 22.08 9.91 22.20
C GLU A 419 21.85 10.60 20.84
N GLY A 420 20.97 10.05 20.00
CA GLY A 420 20.62 10.58 18.69
C GLY A 420 19.37 11.45 18.72
N VAL A 421 19.52 12.76 18.47
CA VAL A 421 18.39 13.71 18.44
C VAL A 421 17.30 13.30 17.46
N LEU A 422 17.68 12.98 16.21
CA LEU A 422 16.71 12.59 15.19
C LEU A 422 16.03 11.26 15.50
N GLN A 423 16.77 10.29 16.06
CA GLN A 423 16.20 8.99 16.43
C GLN A 423 15.21 9.13 17.60
N ALA A 424 15.53 9.94 18.61
CA ALA A 424 14.63 10.23 19.72
C ALA A 424 13.34 10.90 19.22
N TYR A 425 13.46 11.90 18.34
CA TYR A 425 12.31 12.55 17.70
C TYR A 425 11.46 11.57 16.88
N TYR A 426 12.08 10.69 16.09
CA TYR A 426 11.35 9.70 15.30
C TYR A 426 10.69 8.63 16.18
N ALA A 427 11.30 8.24 17.30
CA ALA A 427 10.68 7.34 18.29
C ALA A 427 9.45 7.99 18.93
N LEU A 428 9.53 9.29 19.24
CA LEU A 428 8.42 10.06 19.78
C LEU A 428 7.26 10.14 18.77
N LEU A 429 7.57 10.46 17.50
CA LEU A 429 6.56 10.43 16.43
C LEU A 429 5.97 9.02 16.26
N GLY A 430 6.79 7.97 16.34
CA GLY A 430 6.33 6.58 16.32
C GLY A 430 5.38 6.27 17.46
N SER A 431 5.67 6.74 18.68
CA SER A 431 4.84 6.56 19.88
C SER A 431 3.47 7.23 19.72
N ILE A 432 3.45 8.46 19.20
CA ILE A 432 2.22 9.20 18.92
C ILE A 432 1.43 8.49 17.81
N GLN A 433 2.10 8.10 16.72
CA GLN A 433 1.46 7.38 15.60
C GLN A 433 0.86 6.06 16.04
N TYR A 434 1.55 5.31 16.90
CA TYR A 434 1.05 4.04 17.44
C TYR A 434 -0.21 4.27 18.29
N THR A 435 -0.14 5.23 19.21
CA THR A 435 -1.25 5.57 20.12
C THR A 435 -2.47 6.05 19.35
N VAL A 436 -2.31 7.03 18.45
CA VAL A 436 -3.40 7.52 17.60
C VAL A 436 -3.91 6.40 16.69
N GLY A 437 -3.00 5.62 16.10
CA GLY A 437 -3.31 4.54 15.19
C GLY A 437 -4.16 3.45 15.82
N PHE A 438 -3.89 3.11 17.08
CA PHE A 438 -4.66 2.16 17.87
C PHE A 438 -6.05 2.72 18.22
N PHE A 439 -6.13 3.87 18.89
CA PHE A 439 -7.41 4.39 19.41
C PHE A 439 -8.37 4.91 18.34
N THR A 440 -7.88 5.30 17.17
CA THR A 440 -8.73 5.82 16.09
C THR A 440 -9.16 4.74 15.09
N ALA A 441 -8.44 3.63 15.02
CA ALA A 441 -8.68 2.54 14.08
C ALA A 441 -8.78 2.97 12.60
N ARG A 442 -8.19 4.12 12.23
CA ARG A 442 -8.22 4.66 10.88
C ARG A 442 -7.20 3.98 9.98
N ARG A 443 -7.41 4.04 8.67
CA ARG A 443 -6.40 3.57 7.70
C ARG A 443 -5.22 4.52 7.70
N GLN A 444 -4.03 4.00 7.39
CA GLN A 444 -2.83 4.84 7.26
C GLN A 444 -3.04 6.01 6.30
N SER A 445 -3.67 5.77 5.15
CA SER A 445 -3.93 6.83 4.16
C SER A 445 -4.91 7.91 4.65
N GLU A 446 -5.75 7.60 5.64
CA GLU A 446 -6.67 8.55 6.27
C GLU A 446 -5.88 9.37 7.31
N LEU A 447 -5.09 8.71 8.16
CA LEU A 447 -4.21 9.38 9.12
C LEU A 447 -3.16 10.29 8.47
N LEU A 448 -2.59 9.90 7.33
CA LEU A 448 -1.63 10.73 6.58
C LEU A 448 -2.24 12.03 6.04
N LYS A 449 -3.58 12.10 5.93
CA LYS A 449 -4.30 13.29 5.49
C LYS A 449 -4.87 14.12 6.65
N LEU A 450 -4.84 13.60 7.87
CA LEU A 450 -5.31 14.31 9.05
C LEU A 450 -4.44 15.55 9.27
N LYS A 451 -5.08 16.71 9.34
CA LYS A 451 -4.44 18.01 9.59
C LYS A 451 -4.74 18.50 10.99
N PHE A 452 -4.00 19.52 11.43
CA PHE A 452 -4.24 20.13 12.74
C PHE A 452 -5.62 20.80 12.85
N GLU A 453 -6.14 21.36 11.74
CA GLU A 453 -7.51 21.90 11.70
C GLU A 453 -8.61 20.85 11.96
N ASP A 454 -8.28 19.56 11.80
CA ASP A 454 -9.19 18.44 12.04
C ASP A 454 -9.19 17.97 13.52
N VAL A 455 -8.36 18.59 14.39
CA VAL A 455 -8.18 18.17 15.79
C VAL A 455 -9.01 19.07 16.72
N HIS A 456 -10.16 18.57 17.17
CA HIS A 456 -11.10 19.32 17.99
C HIS A 456 -10.93 19.00 19.48
N SER A 457 -9.82 19.46 20.06
CA SER A 457 -9.44 19.16 21.46
C SER A 457 -10.53 19.51 22.49
N ASN A 458 -11.20 20.65 22.33
CA ASN A 458 -12.24 21.11 23.26
C ASN A 458 -13.51 20.24 23.22
N GLN A 459 -13.78 19.61 22.08
CA GLN A 459 -14.98 18.80 21.85
C GLN A 459 -14.67 17.30 21.86
N SER A 460 -13.41 16.92 22.11
CA SER A 460 -12.93 15.55 22.25
C SER A 460 -13.10 14.65 21.00
N TYR A 461 -12.93 15.20 19.80
CA TYR A 461 -13.04 14.42 18.55
C TYR A 461 -12.02 14.81 17.46
N LEU A 462 -11.88 13.94 16.46
CA LEU A 462 -11.09 14.16 15.24
C LEU A 462 -11.98 14.11 13.99
N SER A 463 -11.87 15.09 13.10
CA SER A 463 -12.57 15.08 11.82
C SER A 463 -11.78 14.26 10.79
N THR A 464 -12.37 13.22 10.19
CA THR A 464 -11.64 12.37 9.23
C THR A 464 -12.44 12.12 7.95
N SER A 465 -11.80 12.30 6.79
CA SER A 465 -12.38 11.86 5.52
C SER A 465 -12.28 10.34 5.36
N VAL A 466 -13.39 9.66 5.08
CA VAL A 466 -13.43 8.21 4.88
C VAL A 466 -13.11 7.87 3.43
N MET A 467 -12.03 7.12 3.19
CA MET A 467 -11.49 6.90 1.85
C MET A 467 -12.30 5.96 0.95
N LYS A 468 -13.14 5.09 1.54
CA LYS A 468 -13.91 4.06 0.83
C LYS A 468 -15.37 4.41 0.57
N THR A 469 -15.87 5.50 1.16
CA THR A 469 -17.30 5.86 1.12
C THR A 469 -17.46 7.23 0.46
N GLY A 470 -18.46 7.35 -0.40
CA GLY A 470 -18.69 8.52 -1.26
C GLY A 470 -18.68 8.20 -2.76
N ILE A 471 -19.22 9.12 -3.56
CA ILE A 471 -19.37 8.99 -5.01
C ILE A 471 -18.21 9.70 -5.72
N GLY A 472 -17.54 9.03 -6.65
CA GLY A 472 -16.45 9.62 -7.45
C GLY A 472 -15.25 10.08 -6.60
N GLU A 473 -15.00 11.38 -6.59
CA GLU A 473 -13.93 12.05 -5.82
C GLU A 473 -14.39 12.57 -4.45
N ASN A 474 -15.70 12.76 -4.25
CA ASN A 474 -16.26 13.23 -3.00
C ASN A 474 -16.16 12.15 -1.93
N ARG A 475 -15.69 12.52 -0.74
CA ARG A 475 -15.54 11.62 0.41
C ARG A 475 -16.39 12.14 1.55
N LEU A 476 -17.02 11.23 2.28
CA LEU A 476 -17.75 11.59 3.50
C LEU A 476 -16.75 11.91 4.62
N THR A 477 -17.03 12.96 5.39
CA THR A 477 -16.30 13.30 6.61
C THR A 477 -17.05 12.77 7.81
N PHE A 478 -16.32 12.23 8.79
CA PHE A 478 -16.87 11.71 10.04
C PHE A 478 -16.08 12.27 11.21
N ASP A 479 -16.80 12.70 12.24
CA ASP A 479 -16.24 13.12 13.51
C ASP A 479 -15.99 11.87 14.36
N LEU A 480 -14.77 11.68 14.84
CA LEU A 480 -14.37 10.49 15.57
C LEU A 480 -14.08 10.84 17.02
N PRO A 481 -14.95 10.46 17.97
CA PRO A 481 -14.66 10.59 19.38
C PRO A 481 -13.37 9.83 19.71
N THR A 482 -12.45 10.49 20.41
CA THR A 482 -11.15 9.91 20.78
C THR A 482 -10.81 10.24 22.22
N ILE A 483 -9.83 9.53 22.76
CA ILE A 483 -9.41 9.72 24.14
C ILE A 483 -8.61 11.03 24.30
N PRO A 484 -8.67 11.69 25.47
CA PRO A 484 -7.92 12.92 25.72
C PRO A 484 -6.42 12.80 25.46
N THR A 485 -5.80 11.65 25.75
CA THR A 485 -4.37 11.42 25.52
C THR A 485 -3.98 11.60 24.05
N VAL A 486 -4.81 11.14 23.11
CA VAL A 486 -4.58 11.32 21.68
C VAL A 486 -4.57 12.81 21.31
N LEU A 487 -5.54 13.56 21.84
CA LEU A 487 -5.66 14.99 21.56
C LEU A 487 -4.53 15.79 22.19
N ARG A 488 -4.09 15.44 23.41
CA ARG A 488 -2.91 16.04 24.04
C ARG A 488 -1.65 15.82 23.21
N MET A 489 -1.41 14.60 22.73
CA MET A 489 -0.25 14.28 21.89
C MET A 489 -0.23 15.11 20.60
N LEU A 490 -1.37 15.20 19.91
CA LEU A 490 -1.49 16.00 18.69
C LEU A 490 -1.35 17.49 18.97
N GLY A 491 -2.01 18.01 20.02
CA GLY A 491 -1.88 19.40 20.44
C GLY A 491 -0.45 19.77 20.85
N ARG A 492 0.32 18.83 21.42
CA ARG A 492 1.74 19.09 21.72
C ARG A 492 2.60 19.20 20.47
N LEU A 493 2.33 18.39 19.44
CA LEU A 493 2.99 18.53 18.14
C LEU A 493 2.65 19.87 17.47
N GLU A 494 1.40 20.32 17.59
CA GLU A 494 0.97 21.63 17.10
C GLU A 494 1.79 22.76 17.76
N ARG A 495 1.90 22.72 19.09
CA ARG A 495 2.72 23.66 19.87
C ARG A 495 4.19 23.60 19.46
N PHE A 496 4.75 22.40 19.31
CA PHE A 496 6.13 22.22 18.87
C PHE A 496 6.41 22.91 17.52
N PHE A 497 5.49 22.83 16.56
CA PHE A 497 5.67 23.54 15.29
C PHE A 497 5.63 25.07 15.45
N LYS A 498 4.81 25.57 16.38
CA LYS A 498 4.81 26.98 16.76
C LYS A 498 6.14 27.38 17.42
N ASP A 499 6.68 26.53 18.30
CA ASP A 499 7.97 26.74 18.98
C ASP A 499 9.15 26.77 17.97
N CYS A 500 9.01 26.07 16.84
CA CYS A 500 9.93 26.12 15.69
C CYS A 500 9.78 27.38 14.82
N GLY A 501 8.88 28.31 15.17
CA GLY A 501 8.67 29.58 14.46
C GLY A 501 7.67 29.53 13.29
N LEU A 502 6.87 28.48 13.16
CA LEU A 502 5.86 28.41 12.08
C LEU A 502 4.60 29.21 12.45
N THR A 503 3.94 29.78 11.44
CA THR A 503 2.68 30.52 11.63
C THR A 503 1.51 29.57 11.88
N ASN A 504 0.54 30.00 12.69
CA ASN A 504 -0.66 29.21 12.98
C ASN A 504 -1.39 28.78 11.70
N GLU A 505 -1.53 29.66 10.70
CA GLU A 505 -2.19 29.33 9.44
C GLU A 505 -1.49 28.17 8.70
N THR A 506 -0.16 28.17 8.68
CA THR A 506 0.63 27.09 8.08
C THR A 506 0.46 25.79 8.85
N ILE A 507 0.45 25.86 10.18
CA ILE A 507 0.31 24.70 11.06
C ILE A 507 -1.07 24.06 10.88
N GLN A 508 -2.15 24.84 10.93
CA GLN A 508 -3.52 24.33 10.80
C GLN A 508 -3.75 23.53 9.51
N LYS A 509 -3.19 24.01 8.39
CA LYS A 509 -3.28 23.35 7.08
C LYS A 509 -2.31 22.17 6.90
N SER A 510 -1.37 22.00 7.83
CA SER A 510 -0.32 20.97 7.76
C SER A 510 -0.78 19.62 8.31
N PRO A 511 -0.24 18.50 7.79
CA PRO A 511 -0.57 17.17 8.28
C PRO A 511 -0.01 16.93 9.69
N CYS A 512 -0.82 16.36 10.59
CA CYS A 512 -0.45 16.10 11.98
C CYS A 512 0.80 15.23 12.13
N PHE A 513 0.97 14.24 11.26
CA PHE A 513 2.12 13.33 11.28
C PHE A 513 3.25 13.77 10.35
N GLY A 514 3.26 15.04 9.93
CA GLY A 514 4.41 15.65 9.28
C GLY A 514 5.62 15.72 10.21
N ARG A 515 6.80 15.87 9.63
CA ARG A 515 8.05 16.15 10.37
C ARG A 515 8.48 17.58 10.14
N ILE A 516 9.22 18.16 11.07
CA ILE A 516 9.92 19.42 10.78
C ILE A 516 11.03 19.19 9.73
N SER A 517 11.25 20.16 8.86
CA SER A 517 12.32 20.12 7.86
C SER A 517 13.70 20.21 8.51
N LEU A 518 14.65 19.46 7.97
CA LEU A 518 16.04 19.46 8.42
C LEU A 518 16.93 20.45 7.63
N GLY A 519 16.34 21.26 6.75
CA GLY A 519 17.04 22.30 6.01
C GLY A 519 16.98 23.66 6.73
N ARG A 520 17.61 24.68 6.15
CA ARG A 520 17.74 26.03 6.74
C ARG A 520 16.42 26.74 7.06
N ASN A 521 15.37 26.45 6.29
CA ASN A 521 14.05 27.06 6.43
C ASN A 521 13.07 26.08 7.08
N PRO A 522 12.63 26.32 8.34
CA PRO A 522 11.68 25.48 9.04
C PRO A 522 10.33 25.40 8.31
N ARG A 523 9.89 24.18 8.00
CA ARG A 523 8.56 23.89 7.43
C ARG A 523 8.11 22.49 7.80
N VAL A 524 6.80 22.25 7.81
CA VAL A 524 6.26 20.90 7.94
C VAL A 524 6.45 20.16 6.62
N VAL A 525 7.14 19.03 6.68
CA VAL A 525 7.31 18.10 5.57
C VAL A 525 6.30 16.97 5.72
N THR A 526 5.40 16.84 4.74
CA THR A 526 4.40 15.76 4.71
C THR A 526 5.05 14.38 4.84
N ALA A 527 4.49 13.55 5.72
CA ALA A 527 4.89 12.15 5.81
C ALA A 527 4.24 11.34 4.68
N GLY A 528 5.07 10.68 3.86
CA GLY A 528 4.59 9.58 3.01
C GLY A 528 4.47 8.28 3.82
N SER A 529 3.85 7.25 3.23
CA SER A 529 3.67 5.95 3.91
C SER A 529 4.98 5.32 4.35
N LYS A 530 6.08 5.51 3.59
CA LYS A 530 7.43 5.05 3.97
C LYS A 530 7.90 5.70 5.28
N ARG A 531 7.83 7.04 5.37
CA ARG A 531 8.28 7.78 6.55
C ARG A 531 7.45 7.47 7.80
N TYR A 532 6.13 7.37 7.64
CA TYR A 532 5.24 6.94 8.72
C TYR A 532 5.65 5.56 9.26
N ASN A 533 5.90 4.59 8.38
CA ASN A 533 6.36 3.27 8.82
C ASN A 533 7.75 3.30 9.44
N THR A 534 8.66 4.16 8.97
CA THR A 534 9.99 4.32 9.57
C THR A 534 9.91 4.81 11.02
N HIS A 535 9.01 5.73 11.37
CA HIS A 535 8.87 6.14 12.77
C HIS A 535 8.36 5.01 13.66
N LEU A 536 7.40 4.20 13.16
CA LEU A 536 6.99 2.97 13.85
C LEU A 536 8.16 1.97 13.97
N ASP A 537 9.03 1.89 12.95
CA ASP A 537 10.20 1.02 12.99
C ASP A 537 11.20 1.44 14.07
N VAL A 538 11.49 2.75 14.16
CA VAL A 538 12.34 3.33 15.23
C VAL A 538 11.77 2.99 16.60
N LEU A 539 10.45 3.18 16.79
CA LEU A 539 9.78 2.85 18.03
C LEU A 539 9.97 1.37 18.39
N CYS A 540 9.74 0.45 17.44
CA CYS A 540 9.87 -0.99 17.68
C CYS A 540 11.32 -1.40 18.05
N ASP A 541 12.32 -0.70 17.50
CA ASP A 541 13.73 -0.92 17.82
C ASP A 541 14.12 -0.34 19.18
N LEU A 542 13.55 0.81 19.53
CA LEU A 542 13.74 1.46 20.83
C LEU A 542 13.19 0.61 21.98
N ILE A 543 11.92 0.17 21.89
CA ILE A 543 11.22 -0.52 22.98
C ILE A 543 11.45 -2.04 22.97
N GLU A 544 12.17 -2.54 21.99
CA GLU A 544 12.51 -3.96 21.87
C GLU A 544 11.29 -4.89 21.79
N THR A 545 10.46 -4.67 20.77
CA THR A 545 9.34 -5.58 20.45
C THR A 545 9.80 -7.02 20.25
N ASP A 546 8.92 -7.98 20.56
CA ASP A 546 9.23 -9.41 20.56
C ASP A 546 9.86 -9.89 19.24
N ILE A 547 10.72 -10.91 19.37
CA ILE A 547 11.46 -11.53 18.28
C ILE A 547 10.99 -12.99 18.13
N VAL A 548 10.75 -13.41 16.89
CA VAL A 548 10.39 -14.79 16.52
C VAL A 548 11.26 -15.18 15.32
N ASP A 549 11.98 -16.30 15.43
CA ASP A 549 12.86 -16.83 14.38
C ASP A 549 13.86 -15.80 13.82
N GLY A 550 14.47 -15.00 14.71
CA GLY A 550 15.42 -13.95 14.34
C GLY A 550 14.78 -12.71 13.67
N ARG A 551 13.45 -12.66 13.57
CA ARG A 551 12.69 -11.53 13.00
C ARG A 551 11.91 -10.79 14.09
N ARG A 552 11.80 -9.46 13.98
CA ARG A 552 11.12 -8.61 14.96
C ARG A 552 9.73 -8.16 14.49
N TYR A 553 8.82 -7.97 15.43
CA TYR A 553 7.50 -7.38 15.16
C TYR A 553 7.55 -5.87 14.89
N TYR A 554 7.77 -5.51 13.63
CA TYR A 554 7.58 -4.13 13.18
C TYR A 554 6.10 -3.85 12.86
N VAL A 555 5.41 -3.20 13.79
CA VAL A 555 3.96 -2.98 13.72
C VAL A 555 3.57 -2.03 12.57
N ARG A 556 2.42 -2.30 11.93
CA ARG A 556 1.82 -1.43 10.90
C ARG A 556 0.42 -0.98 11.26
N GLN A 557 0.02 0.18 10.73
CA GLN A 557 -1.28 0.79 11.01
C GLN A 557 -2.49 -0.13 10.77
N HIS A 558 -2.44 -1.00 9.76
CA HIS A 558 -3.54 -1.93 9.53
C HIS A 558 -3.65 -3.00 10.63
N GLN A 559 -2.54 -3.40 11.24
CA GLN A 559 -2.53 -4.32 12.36
C GLN A 559 -3.05 -3.64 13.63
N LEU A 560 -2.75 -2.35 13.84
CA LEU A 560 -3.34 -1.55 14.93
C LEU A 560 -4.86 -1.46 14.81
N ARG A 561 -5.38 -1.23 13.59
CA ARG A 561 -6.83 -1.27 13.34
C ARG A 561 -7.45 -2.63 13.67
N ARG A 562 -6.75 -3.75 13.37
CA ARG A 562 -7.19 -5.11 13.73
C ARG A 562 -7.19 -5.29 15.24
N ALA A 563 -6.13 -4.88 15.90
CA ALA A 563 -6.00 -4.97 17.34
C ALA A 563 -7.04 -4.12 18.09
N PHE A 564 -7.39 -2.94 17.56
CA PHE A 564 -8.51 -2.15 18.09
C PHE A 564 -9.82 -2.91 18.02
N ALA A 565 -10.15 -3.54 16.88
CA ALA A 565 -11.38 -4.36 16.79
C ALA A 565 -11.36 -5.51 17.80
N ILE A 566 -10.25 -6.25 17.88
CA ILE A 566 -10.06 -7.32 18.87
C ILE A 566 -10.30 -6.77 20.28
N GLY A 567 -9.58 -5.72 20.67
CA GLY A 567 -9.71 -5.09 21.98
C GLY A 567 -11.13 -4.62 22.25
N PHE A 568 -11.79 -4.00 21.27
CA PHE A 568 -13.19 -3.58 21.38
C PHE A 568 -14.12 -4.76 21.67
N PHE A 569 -13.96 -5.92 21.01
CA PHE A 569 -14.80 -7.08 21.28
C PHE A 569 -14.52 -7.77 22.61
N TYR A 570 -13.24 -7.86 23.00
CA TYR A 570 -12.86 -8.53 24.25
C TYR A 570 -13.15 -7.66 25.48
N LEU A 571 -13.09 -6.33 25.36
CA LEU A 571 -13.27 -5.40 26.48
C LEU A 571 -14.69 -4.82 26.57
N ASN A 572 -15.45 -4.75 25.46
CA ASN A 572 -16.79 -4.20 25.48
C ASN A 572 -17.83 -5.30 25.72
N SER A 573 -18.44 -5.30 26.91
CA SER A 573 -19.51 -6.24 27.29
C SER A 573 -20.78 -6.11 26.44
N ARG A 574 -20.98 -4.98 25.73
CA ARG A 574 -22.18 -4.69 24.93
C ARG A 574 -22.02 -4.94 23.43
N LYS A 575 -20.80 -5.32 22.97
CA LYS A 575 -20.45 -5.77 21.60
C LYS A 575 -21.22 -5.07 20.45
N ASN A 576 -21.39 -3.75 20.52
CA ASN A 576 -22.20 -3.02 19.56
C ASN A 576 -21.47 -2.86 18.22
N LEU A 577 -21.96 -3.55 17.18
CA LEU A 577 -21.37 -3.56 15.84
C LEU A 577 -21.53 -2.24 15.10
N SER A 578 -22.57 -1.46 15.39
CA SER A 578 -22.79 -0.14 14.79
C SER A 578 -21.68 0.84 15.20
N VAL A 579 -21.21 0.76 16.45
CA VAL A 579 -20.08 1.56 16.94
C VAL A 579 -18.79 1.20 16.21
N LEU A 580 -18.51 -0.09 16.02
CA LEU A 580 -17.32 -0.51 15.28
C LEU A 580 -17.39 -0.09 13.80
N SER A 581 -18.58 -0.16 13.20
CA SER A 581 -18.85 0.32 11.84
C SER A 581 -18.49 1.80 11.69
N TYR A 582 -18.92 2.60 12.67
CA TYR A 582 -18.63 4.03 12.76
C TYR A 582 -17.12 4.31 12.81
N TYR A 583 -16.39 3.70 13.76
CA TYR A 583 -14.92 3.86 13.86
C TYR A 583 -14.21 3.50 12.55
N PHE A 584 -14.69 2.45 11.89
CA PHE A 584 -14.09 1.97 10.65
C PHE A 584 -14.44 2.77 9.41
N GLY A 585 -15.49 3.60 9.45
CA GLY A 585 -16.05 4.26 8.27
C GLY A 585 -16.47 3.26 7.20
N HIS A 586 -17.04 2.12 7.61
CA HIS A 586 -17.66 1.19 6.66
C HIS A 586 -19.16 1.51 6.60
N MET A 587 -19.70 1.73 5.41
CA MET A 587 -21.16 1.82 5.22
C MET A 587 -21.80 0.43 5.09
N ASP A 588 -20.99 -0.61 4.90
CA ASP A 588 -21.44 -1.96 4.53
C ASP A 588 -20.93 -3.01 5.53
N PHE A 589 -21.89 -3.67 6.17
CA PHE A 589 -21.69 -4.71 7.17
C PHE A 589 -20.96 -5.94 6.60
N LYS A 590 -21.03 -6.22 5.29
CA LYS A 590 -20.24 -7.27 4.62
C LYS A 590 -18.75 -7.11 4.85
N GLN A 591 -18.27 -5.87 4.79
CA GLN A 591 -16.85 -5.56 4.95
C GLN A 591 -16.42 -5.74 6.40
N ILE A 592 -17.31 -5.48 7.36
CA ILE A 592 -17.07 -5.70 8.78
C ILE A 592 -17.12 -7.21 9.07
N TYR A 593 -18.15 -7.92 8.64
CA TYR A 593 -18.29 -9.35 8.85
C TYR A 593 -17.13 -10.16 8.25
N ARG A 594 -16.74 -9.88 7.00
CA ARG A 594 -15.54 -10.47 6.37
C ARG A 594 -14.26 -10.11 7.10
N TYR A 595 -14.21 -8.93 7.71
CA TYR A 595 -13.05 -8.52 8.48
C TYR A 595 -13.00 -9.28 9.82
N LEU A 596 -14.12 -9.39 10.53
CA LEU A 596 -14.22 -10.06 11.84
C LEU A 596 -13.98 -11.57 11.72
N THR A 597 -14.55 -12.22 10.70
CA THR A 597 -14.28 -13.64 10.43
C THR A 597 -12.80 -13.96 10.19
N THR A 598 -11.98 -12.98 9.81
CA THR A 598 -10.53 -13.16 9.64
C THR A 598 -9.70 -12.82 10.89
N VAL A 599 -10.35 -12.36 11.95
CA VAL A 599 -9.69 -11.73 13.11
C VAL A 599 -10.12 -12.39 14.43
N VAL A 600 -11.34 -12.91 14.50
CA VAL A 600 -11.98 -13.38 15.73
C VAL A 600 -12.30 -14.87 15.60
N GLY A 601 -12.14 -15.63 16.68
CA GLY A 601 -12.36 -17.08 16.70
C GLY A 601 -13.83 -17.49 16.52
N ASN A 602 -14.06 -18.78 16.25
CA ASN A 602 -15.41 -19.33 16.02
C ASN A 602 -16.37 -19.05 17.19
N LYS A 603 -15.87 -19.11 18.43
CA LYS A 603 -16.66 -18.88 19.65
C LYS A 603 -17.15 -17.43 19.72
N GLU A 604 -16.29 -16.48 19.41
CA GLU A 604 -16.63 -15.06 19.42
C GLU A 604 -17.48 -14.65 18.21
N MET A 605 -17.36 -15.36 17.08
CA MET A 605 -18.26 -15.21 15.95
C MET A 605 -19.71 -15.59 16.29
N LEU A 606 -19.94 -16.57 17.16
CA LEU A 606 -21.27 -16.88 17.69
C LEU A 606 -21.84 -15.70 18.48
N ASP A 607 -21.00 -15.07 19.31
CA ASP A 607 -21.40 -13.90 20.10
C ASP A 607 -21.76 -12.70 19.21
N ILE A 608 -20.97 -12.47 18.16
CA ILE A 608 -21.22 -11.40 17.18
C ILE A 608 -22.55 -11.64 16.46
N LYS A 609 -22.83 -12.88 16.03
CA LYS A 609 -24.10 -13.26 15.39
C LYS A 609 -25.29 -13.05 16.35
N ALA A 610 -25.15 -13.45 17.61
CA ALA A 610 -26.20 -13.31 18.62
C ALA A 610 -26.49 -11.84 18.97
N ALA A 611 -25.45 -11.02 19.17
CA ALA A 611 -25.59 -9.60 19.48
C ALA A 611 -26.22 -8.83 18.30
N TYR A 612 -25.86 -9.19 17.07
CA TYR A 612 -26.47 -8.63 15.86
C TYR A 612 -27.95 -9.01 15.74
N LEU A 613 -28.29 -10.28 15.90
CA LEU A 613 -29.69 -10.74 15.85
C LEU A 613 -30.53 -10.03 16.91
N ALA A 614 -30.01 -9.84 18.12
CA ALA A 614 -30.68 -9.08 19.15
C ALA A 614 -30.94 -7.62 18.72
N GLU A 615 -29.97 -6.98 18.06
CA GLU A 615 -30.06 -5.60 17.58
C GLU A 615 -31.06 -5.45 16.41
N GLU A 616 -31.05 -6.33 15.43
CA GLU A 616 -32.06 -6.38 14.37
C GLU A 616 -33.45 -6.70 14.90
N THR A 617 -33.57 -7.66 15.84
CA THR A 617 -34.85 -8.02 16.47
C THR A 617 -35.47 -6.79 17.15
N LEU A 618 -34.63 -5.98 17.81
CA LEU A 618 -35.02 -4.73 18.47
C LEU A 618 -35.40 -3.62 17.48
N GLN A 619 -34.73 -3.54 16.32
CA GLN A 619 -34.97 -2.51 15.31
C GLN A 619 -36.15 -2.82 14.37
N ALA A 620 -36.39 -4.10 14.04
CA ALA A 620 -37.33 -4.52 13.00
C ALA A 620 -38.79 -4.73 13.46
N GLY A 621 -39.10 -4.60 14.75
CA GLY A 621 -40.48 -4.65 15.26
C GLY A 621 -41.24 -5.93 14.91
N GLN A 622 -42.41 -5.82 14.27
CA GLN A 622 -43.38 -6.92 14.07
C GLN A 622 -42.82 -8.13 13.30
N ALA A 623 -41.86 -7.93 12.37
CA ALA A 623 -41.23 -9.02 11.63
C ALA A 623 -40.36 -9.94 12.51
N SER A 624 -39.87 -9.41 13.64
CA SER A 624 -39.09 -10.12 14.65
C SER A 624 -39.97 -11.05 15.50
N VAL A 625 -41.24 -10.70 15.68
CA VAL A 625 -42.24 -11.50 16.42
C VAL A 625 -42.53 -12.80 15.66
N ASP A 626 -42.69 -12.74 14.34
CA ASP A 626 -42.90 -13.92 13.48
C ASP A 626 -41.70 -14.90 13.50
N LEU A 627 -40.47 -14.38 13.61
CA LEU A 627 -39.26 -15.21 13.73
C LEU A 627 -39.22 -15.92 15.10
N LEU A 628 -39.53 -15.19 16.18
CA LEU A 628 -39.58 -15.73 17.54
C LEU A 628 -40.72 -16.75 17.72
N GLU A 629 -41.88 -16.53 17.10
CA GLU A 629 -43.00 -17.48 17.07
C GLU A 629 -42.64 -18.76 16.28
N LYS A 630 -41.97 -18.64 15.12
CA LYS A 630 -41.51 -19.79 14.33
C LYS A 630 -40.40 -20.61 14.99
N LEU A 631 -39.65 -20.03 15.92
CA LEU A 631 -38.61 -20.70 16.73
C LEU A 631 -39.19 -21.45 17.95
N GLY A 632 -40.51 -21.46 18.13
CA GLY A 632 -41.21 -22.40 19.01
C GLY A 632 -41.07 -22.20 20.52
N SER A 633 -40.42 -21.12 20.97
CA SER A 633 -40.08 -20.96 22.40
C SER A 633 -41.02 -20.05 23.21
N PHE A 634 -42.10 -19.52 22.61
CA PHE A 634 -43.05 -18.64 23.30
C PHE A 634 -44.49 -19.06 23.04
N ALA A 635 -45.31 -19.08 24.09
CA ALA A 635 -46.73 -19.41 23.98
C ALA A 635 -47.49 -18.33 23.19
N PRO A 636 -48.50 -18.70 22.38
CA PRO A 636 -49.33 -17.74 21.66
C PRO A 636 -49.96 -16.73 22.62
N GLY A 637 -49.82 -15.43 22.36
CA GLY A 637 -50.34 -14.35 23.21
C GLY A 637 -49.36 -13.79 24.26
N THR A 638 -48.09 -14.21 24.23
CA THR A 638 -47.05 -13.61 25.08
C THR A 638 -46.79 -12.17 24.62
N ALA A 639 -47.22 -11.18 25.41
CA ALA A 639 -46.83 -9.80 25.18
C ALA A 639 -45.32 -9.66 25.38
N LEU A 640 -44.56 -9.67 24.28
CA LEU A 640 -43.12 -9.43 24.25
C LEU A 640 -42.85 -7.95 24.60
N LYS A 641 -42.98 -7.59 25.88
CA LYS A 641 -42.23 -6.46 26.42
C LYS A 641 -40.78 -6.88 26.35
N VAL A 642 -40.05 -6.36 25.36
CA VAL A 642 -38.63 -6.68 25.18
C VAL A 642 -37.86 -6.28 26.44
N GLN A 643 -37.72 -7.25 27.35
CA GLN A 643 -36.93 -7.10 28.56
C GLN A 643 -35.47 -7.39 28.19
N GLU A 644 -34.72 -6.30 28.08
CA GLU A 644 -33.26 -6.22 28.02
C GLU A 644 -32.58 -7.00 26.88
N ARG A 645 -31.92 -6.24 25.98
CA ARG A 645 -31.03 -6.73 24.90
C ARG A 645 -30.18 -7.94 25.29
N ASN A 646 -29.66 -7.96 26.52
CA ASN A 646 -28.79 -9.03 27.04
C ASN A 646 -29.49 -10.40 27.12
N ARG A 647 -30.80 -10.46 27.39
CA ARG A 647 -31.56 -11.72 27.44
C ARG A 647 -31.75 -12.30 26.04
N LEU A 648 -32.07 -11.44 25.07
CA LEU A 648 -32.18 -11.80 23.65
C LEU A 648 -30.84 -12.30 23.08
N GLU A 649 -29.76 -11.60 23.39
CA GLU A 649 -28.42 -12.02 22.98
C GLU A 649 -28.05 -13.39 23.56
N ASN A 650 -28.32 -13.63 24.85
CA ASN A 650 -28.06 -14.92 25.48
C ASN A 650 -28.90 -16.06 24.89
N TYR A 651 -30.16 -15.79 24.54
CA TYR A 651 -31.05 -16.75 23.88
C TYR A 651 -30.59 -17.10 22.46
N TYR A 652 -30.25 -16.11 21.63
CA TYR A 652 -29.70 -16.40 20.31
C TYR A 652 -28.34 -17.11 20.38
N ARG A 653 -27.54 -16.82 21.41
CA ARG A 653 -26.28 -17.52 21.66
C ARG A 653 -26.49 -19.00 21.96
N SER A 654 -27.51 -19.38 22.74
CA SER A 654 -27.80 -20.80 22.98
C SER A 654 -28.23 -21.51 21.69
N LEU A 655 -29.16 -20.92 20.94
CA LEU A 655 -29.64 -21.51 19.67
C LEU A 655 -28.52 -21.70 18.63
N LEU A 656 -27.59 -20.74 18.54
CA LEU A 656 -26.42 -20.82 17.66
C LEU A 656 -25.40 -21.88 18.14
N LYS A 657 -25.23 -22.02 19.45
CA LYS A 657 -24.30 -23.01 20.04
C LYS A 657 -24.82 -24.44 19.85
N ASP A 658 -26.12 -24.62 20.01
CA ASP A 658 -26.78 -25.92 19.91
C ASP A 658 -27.09 -26.31 18.45
N GLN A 659 -26.73 -25.44 17.48
CA GLN A 659 -26.98 -25.57 16.04
C GLN A 659 -28.47 -25.67 15.65
N ASP A 660 -29.37 -25.25 16.54
CA ASP A 660 -30.81 -25.15 16.27
C ASP A 660 -31.11 -24.07 15.23
N ILE A 661 -30.26 -23.03 15.18
CA ILE A 661 -30.28 -22.03 14.11
C ILE A 661 -28.91 -21.91 13.47
N GLU A 662 -28.91 -21.79 12.15
CA GLU A 662 -27.74 -21.44 11.36
C GLU A 662 -27.96 -20.06 10.74
N VAL A 663 -27.02 -19.16 10.99
CA VAL A 663 -27.11 -17.76 10.56
C VAL A 663 -26.03 -17.50 9.54
N GLU A 664 -26.45 -17.28 8.30
CA GLU A 664 -25.57 -16.96 7.18
C GLU A 664 -25.95 -15.64 6.50
N PRO A 665 -24.96 -14.78 6.22
CA PRO A 665 -25.21 -13.55 5.49
C PRO A 665 -25.43 -13.83 4.00
N THR A 666 -26.55 -13.34 3.46
CA THR A 666 -26.85 -13.32 2.03
C THR A 666 -26.73 -11.88 1.52
N PHE A 667 -25.88 -11.67 0.53
CA PHE A 667 -25.66 -10.33 -0.02
C PHE A 667 -26.43 -10.16 -1.33
N LEU A 668 -27.30 -9.16 -1.39
CA LEU A 668 -28.03 -8.77 -2.59
C LEU A 668 -27.49 -7.44 -3.10
N SER A 669 -27.40 -7.26 -4.42
CA SER A 669 -27.09 -5.97 -5.01
C SER A 669 -28.37 -5.32 -5.51
N VAL A 670 -28.76 -4.21 -4.89
CA VAL A 670 -29.95 -3.42 -5.25
C VAL A 670 -29.47 -2.02 -5.63
N GLY A 671 -29.69 -1.62 -6.89
CA GLY A 671 -29.35 -0.27 -7.37
C GLY A 671 -27.86 0.11 -7.30
N GLY A 672 -26.94 -0.86 -7.29
CA GLY A 672 -25.50 -0.62 -7.14
C GLY A 672 -25.01 -0.49 -5.70
N CYS A 673 -25.92 -0.56 -4.72
CA CYS A 673 -25.62 -0.79 -3.31
C CYS A 673 -25.72 -2.29 -3.02
N GLU A 674 -24.78 -2.84 -2.25
CA GLU A 674 -24.95 -4.21 -1.72
C GLU A 674 -25.68 -4.11 -0.39
N GLU A 675 -26.87 -4.70 -0.31
CA GLU A 675 -27.61 -4.89 0.93
C GLU A 675 -27.31 -6.28 1.50
N MET A 676 -27.06 -6.35 2.80
CA MET A 676 -26.91 -7.61 3.50
C MET A 676 -28.25 -8.02 4.09
N LEU A 677 -28.80 -9.12 3.60
CA LEU A 677 -29.86 -9.86 4.25
C LEU A 677 -29.26 -11.00 5.05
N ILE A 678 -29.88 -11.38 6.15
CA ILE A 678 -29.47 -12.56 6.90
C ILE A 678 -30.47 -13.67 6.67
N SER A 679 -29.95 -14.80 6.20
CA SER A 679 -30.69 -16.05 6.19
C SER A 679 -30.52 -16.69 7.56
N VAL A 680 -31.61 -16.78 8.30
CA VAL A 680 -31.69 -17.63 9.49
C VAL A 680 -32.33 -18.95 9.05
N THR A 681 -31.53 -19.99 9.00
CA THR A 681 -31.99 -21.35 8.72
C THR A 681 -32.28 -22.03 10.05
N VAL A 682 -33.55 -22.24 10.35
CA VAL A 682 -33.98 -22.99 11.54
C VAL A 682 -33.91 -24.48 11.24
N ARG A 683 -33.12 -25.22 11.99
CA ARG A 683 -33.06 -26.68 11.91
C ARG A 683 -34.08 -27.24 12.89
N LYS A 684 -35.16 -27.86 12.39
CA LYS A 684 -36.12 -28.56 13.26
C LYS A 684 -35.38 -29.62 14.07
N GLN A 685 -35.45 -29.56 15.40
CA GLN A 685 -35.03 -30.67 16.24
C GLN A 685 -35.83 -31.90 15.83
N LYS A 686 -35.13 -32.96 15.42
CA LYS A 686 -35.70 -34.30 15.41
C LYS A 686 -35.82 -34.72 16.87
N ASN A 687 -36.89 -34.28 17.55
CA ASN A 687 -37.57 -34.94 18.66
C ASN A 687 -38.57 -33.95 19.29
N GLY A 688 -39.86 -34.15 18.99
CA GLY A 688 -41.00 -33.48 19.65
C GLY A 688 -41.56 -32.32 18.86
#